data_AF-A0A370PZF6-F1
#
_entry.id   AF-A0A370PZF6-F1
#
_cell.length_a   1.000
_cell.length_b   1.000
_cell.length_c   1.000
_cell.angle_alpha   90.00
_cell.angle_beta   90.00
_cell.angle_gamma   90.00
#
_symmetry.space_group_name_H-M   'P 1'
#
loop_
_entity.id
_entity.type
_entity.pdbx_description
1 polymer ?
#
loop_
_entity_poly.entity_id
_entity_poly.type
_entity_poly.pdbx_seq_one_letter_code
_entity_poly.pdbx_strand_id
1 'polypeptide(L)'
;MFTTFDLRNPGRSIHVGVVLLNTVTEHLDIAPIGFFHNFGKDFIENLPPFAISPELKSQALDFVTHWVTEDGKTPGSLSGNLKVIPTDSFTTCPPLDIVLIGAGQMGYQATTTEKDFLRKCYAECSAFLSVCGASDALLATGILEGKTATGPLSFLPLFRQMAPGTNWVEKRWVRDGKIWTTGTLLNGLDMIAAFGREVWGGEGSLVEHVLRTGYFPSRNVDYEDEVPFERMPFQQTVLGRSHGDGEETVLIPIRTRKIRCIPNEKGSGTDACRRCAKLGYTCIITGSVSSTTSEKSPRSQVVKAPTHHGNDVVSGLFQKRPKEEDDQVMQLRKLHRGLLQGHTVEEGDTCTPRDTTPNVGDAVDCELRSSRMNLNMNEAEELLLQFRQQRAYFPFIEVPEVTTAAAMAASQPFLLLAILTVSLTRKPLLQKRLDERFRRVLSERIIFYGEKSMDYVQGLLVYMAWRPLHIRPLSRQGSQFMQILVTMIIDLKLTENMHDKAARDVCVGCFSLSSLLSVGFRRRGDDGAYKYLKEAVDANKRLKQPYDEKFQLSELHVLFEEIIRCQFECSSMKCPITKKQRVEEKMESLRLELQIFERVHDVNSSMYINLSQPLCTDIPTVPLRLFILSLKVHIALLPFRILDPRSSNIPNHEHLFGQVTSCATEIRSFFEYFLSIPQDQYISFSIRDWCQLILTISASSHICFLSPAQMSPTWNDFRTRTRSSMLIYLESLSHRMSKLSVTKTGDTPDVFFMFKSVLDIVMSTYAPSSGESSSPMSMGSRGESSIGEDICRDVAAGPPTPSTRCPMVNGSIRESEFWEAMKQSDVFLEGCLALYMTLGDELFKVACVNCFWGPWSFRKVPFPDVRIRTPAYAVNRLGFLTYNLEKINGLT
;
A
#
# COMPACT_ATOMS: atom_id res chain seq x y z
N MET A 1 -28.46 -50.56 -2.01
CA MET A 1 -27.92 -49.37 -2.71
C MET A 1 -28.80 -48.20 -2.35
N PHE A 2 -28.26 -47.12 -1.79
CA PHE A 2 -29.02 -45.88 -1.68
C PHE A 2 -29.10 -45.24 -3.07
N THR A 3 -30.30 -44.88 -3.51
CA THR A 3 -30.51 -44.12 -4.75
C THR A 3 -30.11 -42.67 -4.49
N THR A 4 -29.00 -42.21 -5.07
CA THR A 4 -28.54 -40.82 -4.96
C THR A 4 -29.63 -39.86 -5.42
N PHE A 5 -29.93 -38.87 -4.58
CA PHE A 5 -30.94 -37.85 -4.85
C PHE A 5 -30.49 -36.92 -5.97
N ASP A 6 -31.33 -36.71 -7.00
CA ASP A 6 -30.98 -35.84 -8.12
C ASP A 6 -31.19 -34.36 -7.75
N LEU A 7 -30.10 -33.67 -7.44
CA LEU A 7 -30.10 -32.24 -7.13
C LEU A 7 -30.64 -31.38 -8.29
N ARG A 8 -30.58 -31.83 -9.55
CA ARG A 8 -31.06 -31.06 -10.71
C ARG A 8 -32.57 -31.08 -10.87
N ASN A 9 -33.22 -32.17 -10.46
CA ASN A 9 -34.66 -32.33 -10.49
C ASN A 9 -35.15 -32.89 -9.14
N PRO A 10 -35.10 -32.07 -8.07
CA PRO A 10 -35.17 -32.59 -6.70
C PRO A 10 -36.55 -33.14 -6.32
N GLY A 11 -37.65 -32.67 -6.92
CA GLY A 11 -39.02 -33.15 -6.65
C GLY A 11 -39.58 -32.91 -5.24
N ARG A 12 -38.71 -32.56 -4.28
CA ARG A 12 -38.96 -32.14 -2.90
C ARG A 12 -37.94 -31.06 -2.50
N SER A 13 -38.08 -30.49 -1.31
CA SER A 13 -37.07 -29.61 -0.71
C SER A 13 -35.71 -30.32 -0.58
N ILE A 14 -34.62 -29.58 -0.79
CA ILE A 14 -33.24 -30.08 -0.69
C ILE A 14 -32.72 -29.85 0.74
N HIS A 15 -32.32 -30.92 1.42
CA HIS A 15 -31.77 -30.86 2.77
C HIS A 15 -30.26 -30.58 2.72
N VAL A 16 -29.86 -29.41 3.23
CA VAL A 16 -28.47 -28.96 3.27
C VAL A 16 -28.03 -28.87 4.73
N GLY A 17 -27.07 -29.70 5.16
CA GLY A 17 -26.63 -29.74 6.55
C GLY A 17 -25.20 -29.24 6.75
N VAL A 18 -25.02 -28.33 7.70
CA VAL A 18 -23.70 -27.95 8.23
C VAL A 18 -23.42 -28.80 9.46
N VAL A 19 -22.38 -29.63 9.40
CA VAL A 19 -21.99 -30.51 10.52
C VAL A 19 -20.94 -29.80 11.38
N LEU A 20 -21.30 -29.52 12.63
CA LEU A 20 -20.44 -28.88 13.62
C LEU A 20 -19.99 -29.95 14.64
N LEU A 21 -18.68 -30.23 14.62
CA LEU A 21 -18.02 -31.12 15.58
C LEU A 21 -17.87 -30.42 16.96
N ASN A 22 -17.52 -31.17 18.01
CA ASN A 22 -17.33 -30.66 19.38
C ASN A 22 -16.02 -29.87 19.56
N THR A 23 -15.86 -28.83 18.74
CA THR A 23 -14.67 -28.00 18.61
C THR A 23 -15.07 -26.57 18.21
N VAL A 24 -14.10 -25.66 18.07
CA VAL A 24 -14.35 -24.34 17.49
C VAL A 24 -14.18 -24.44 15.97
N THR A 25 -15.28 -24.29 15.22
CA THR A 25 -15.25 -24.30 13.74
C THR A 25 -14.91 -22.92 13.19
N GLU A 26 -14.11 -22.83 12.13
CA GLU A 26 -13.82 -21.55 11.46
C GLU A 26 -15.07 -21.01 10.74
N HIS A 27 -15.59 -19.85 11.15
CA HIS A 27 -16.86 -19.32 10.62
C HIS A 27 -16.83 -19.02 9.11
N LEU A 28 -15.65 -18.73 8.54
CA LEU A 28 -15.48 -18.52 7.11
C LEU A 28 -15.58 -19.79 6.29
N ASP A 29 -15.27 -20.96 6.88
CA ASP A 29 -15.30 -22.23 6.16
C ASP A 29 -16.73 -22.74 5.95
N ILE A 30 -17.64 -22.41 6.87
CA ILE A 30 -19.07 -22.71 6.77
C ILE A 30 -19.88 -21.60 6.08
N ALA A 31 -19.30 -20.42 5.88
CA ALA A 31 -19.93 -19.31 5.16
C ALA A 31 -20.50 -19.65 3.76
N PRO A 32 -19.96 -20.63 2.99
CA PRO A 32 -20.57 -21.08 1.74
C PRO A 32 -22.03 -21.56 1.87
N ILE A 33 -22.52 -21.92 3.06
CA ILE A 33 -23.94 -22.25 3.29
C ILE A 33 -24.89 -21.14 2.82
N GLY A 34 -24.46 -19.88 2.92
CA GLY A 34 -25.26 -18.72 2.50
C GLY A 34 -25.56 -18.72 0.99
N PHE A 35 -24.81 -19.45 0.17
CA PHE A 35 -25.07 -19.56 -1.27
C PHE A 35 -26.50 -20.01 -1.58
N PHE A 36 -26.98 -21.07 -0.92
CA PHE A 36 -28.29 -21.67 -1.18
C PHE A 36 -29.46 -20.72 -0.91
N HIS A 37 -29.33 -19.86 0.11
CA HIS A 37 -30.34 -18.84 0.42
C HIS A 37 -30.52 -17.84 -0.74
N ASN A 38 -29.45 -17.48 -1.46
CA ASN A 38 -29.51 -16.45 -2.51
C ASN A 38 -30.35 -16.85 -3.73
N PHE A 39 -30.71 -18.12 -3.91
CA PHE A 39 -31.62 -18.62 -4.96
C PHE A 39 -32.71 -19.55 -4.41
N GLY A 40 -32.92 -19.52 -3.09
CA GLY A 40 -34.02 -20.20 -2.41
C GLY A 40 -35.35 -19.47 -2.59
N LYS A 41 -36.46 -20.20 -2.66
CA LYS A 41 -37.82 -19.62 -2.82
C LYS A 41 -38.13 -18.51 -1.82
N ASP A 42 -37.90 -18.75 -0.54
CA ASP A 42 -38.14 -17.80 0.56
C ASP A 42 -37.49 -16.42 0.33
N PHE A 43 -36.33 -16.38 -0.34
CA PHE A 43 -35.65 -15.14 -0.69
C PHE A 43 -36.15 -14.58 -2.03
N ILE A 44 -36.17 -15.43 -3.07
CA ILE A 44 -36.43 -15.04 -4.46
C ILE A 44 -37.87 -14.57 -4.69
N GLU A 45 -38.85 -15.22 -4.06
CA GLU A 45 -40.26 -14.86 -4.20
C GLU A 45 -40.53 -13.45 -3.66
N ASN A 46 -39.86 -13.08 -2.55
CA ASN A 46 -39.99 -11.79 -1.88
C ASN A 46 -39.22 -10.63 -2.54
N LEU A 47 -38.32 -10.89 -3.50
CA LEU A 47 -37.59 -9.83 -4.20
C LEU A 47 -38.49 -9.04 -5.18
N PRO A 48 -38.29 -7.73 -5.36
CA PRO A 48 -39.10 -6.94 -6.28
C PRO A 48 -38.77 -7.26 -7.76
N PRO A 49 -39.72 -7.09 -8.71
CA PRO A 49 -39.51 -7.44 -10.13
C PRO A 49 -38.35 -6.73 -10.83
N PHE A 50 -37.89 -5.57 -10.31
CA PHE A 50 -36.72 -4.88 -10.84
C PHE A 50 -35.39 -5.55 -10.45
N ALA A 51 -35.38 -6.36 -9.38
CA ALA A 51 -34.20 -7.08 -8.92
C ALA A 51 -34.07 -8.43 -9.65
N ILE A 52 -35.17 -9.19 -9.75
CA ILE A 52 -35.21 -10.50 -10.43
C ILE A 52 -36.51 -10.61 -11.22
N SER A 53 -36.40 -10.99 -12.50
CA SER A 53 -37.55 -11.10 -13.41
C SER A 53 -38.43 -12.32 -13.08
N PRO A 54 -39.72 -12.33 -13.46
CA PRO A 54 -40.62 -13.45 -13.19
C PRO A 54 -40.12 -14.80 -13.74
N GLU A 55 -39.43 -14.79 -14.88
CA GLU A 55 -38.87 -15.97 -15.55
C GLU A 55 -37.68 -16.56 -14.78
N LEU A 56 -36.91 -15.72 -14.09
CA LEU A 56 -35.84 -16.17 -13.20
C LEU A 56 -36.41 -16.63 -11.86
N LYS A 57 -37.47 -16.00 -11.35
CA LYS A 57 -38.14 -16.43 -10.11
C LYS A 57 -38.69 -17.86 -10.20
N SER A 58 -39.20 -18.28 -11.36
CA SER A 58 -39.74 -19.64 -11.53
C SER A 58 -38.69 -20.76 -11.41
N GLN A 59 -37.40 -20.41 -11.43
CA GLN A 59 -36.28 -21.34 -11.27
C GLN A 59 -35.80 -21.47 -9.81
N ALA A 60 -36.45 -20.77 -8.85
CA ALA A 60 -36.07 -20.82 -7.44
C ALA A 60 -36.26 -22.22 -6.83
N LEU A 61 -35.26 -22.68 -6.09
CA LEU A 61 -35.25 -23.99 -5.46
C LEU A 61 -35.69 -23.90 -3.99
N ASP A 62 -36.16 -25.02 -3.46
CA ASP A 62 -36.57 -25.13 -2.07
C ASP A 62 -35.47 -25.81 -1.25
N PHE A 63 -35.04 -25.18 -0.16
CA PHE A 63 -33.88 -25.59 0.64
C PHE A 63 -34.21 -25.59 2.13
N VAL A 64 -33.96 -26.71 2.81
CA VAL A 64 -34.03 -26.82 4.27
C VAL A 64 -32.60 -26.85 4.81
N THR A 65 -32.22 -25.85 5.61
CA THR A 65 -30.87 -25.76 6.20
C THR A 65 -30.85 -26.37 7.60
N HIS A 66 -29.97 -27.34 7.81
CA HIS A 66 -29.77 -28.02 9.09
C HIS A 66 -28.44 -27.60 9.72
N TRP A 67 -28.47 -27.22 11.00
CA TRP A 67 -27.29 -26.95 11.82
C TRP A 67 -27.12 -28.10 12.81
N VAL A 68 -26.20 -29.02 12.50
CA VAL A 68 -26.12 -30.32 13.16
C VAL A 68 -24.97 -30.36 14.17
N THR A 69 -25.26 -30.79 15.39
CA THR A 69 -24.28 -31.05 16.47
C THR A 69 -24.49 -32.47 17.02
N GLU A 70 -23.61 -32.97 17.89
CA GLU A 70 -23.76 -34.34 18.41
C GLU A 70 -25.07 -34.53 19.20
N ASP A 71 -25.40 -33.59 20.11
CA ASP A 71 -26.55 -33.67 21.00
C ASP A 71 -27.80 -32.91 20.53
N GLY A 72 -27.67 -32.02 19.52
CA GLY A 72 -28.74 -31.16 19.03
C GLY A 72 -29.20 -30.10 20.04
N LYS A 73 -28.40 -29.79 21.06
CA LYS A 73 -28.75 -28.89 22.17
C LYS A 73 -27.63 -27.91 22.50
N THR A 74 -26.38 -28.37 22.47
CA THR A 74 -25.21 -27.55 22.78
C THR A 74 -24.91 -26.62 21.60
N PRO A 75 -24.88 -25.28 21.79
CA PRO A 75 -24.60 -24.35 20.70
C PRO A 75 -23.23 -24.57 20.08
N GLY A 76 -23.22 -24.81 18.77
CA GLY A 76 -22.01 -24.96 17.96
C GLY A 76 -21.12 -23.73 18.10
N SER A 77 -19.84 -23.95 18.39
CA SER A 77 -18.87 -22.88 18.66
C SER A 77 -18.13 -22.50 17.41
N LEU A 78 -18.14 -21.21 17.06
CA LEU A 78 -17.44 -20.70 15.89
C LEU A 78 -16.32 -19.72 16.28
N SER A 79 -15.33 -19.57 15.40
CA SER A 79 -14.26 -18.59 15.58
C SER A 79 -14.82 -17.16 15.65
N GLY A 80 -14.19 -16.30 16.46
CA GLY A 80 -14.71 -14.95 16.75
C GLY A 80 -15.80 -14.91 17.83
N ASN A 81 -15.93 -15.96 18.65
CA ASN A 81 -16.95 -16.11 19.72
C ASN A 81 -18.40 -16.15 19.22
N LEU A 82 -18.62 -16.44 17.94
CA LEU A 82 -19.95 -16.68 17.39
C LEU A 82 -20.49 -18.04 17.88
N LYS A 83 -21.82 -18.13 18.03
CA LYS A 83 -22.54 -19.33 18.46
C LYS A 83 -23.68 -19.62 17.50
N VAL A 84 -23.83 -20.89 17.11
CA VAL A 84 -24.94 -21.37 16.29
C VAL A 84 -25.84 -22.23 17.17
N ILE A 85 -27.14 -21.94 17.19
CA ILE A 85 -28.13 -22.80 17.83
C ILE A 85 -28.38 -23.98 16.86
N PRO A 86 -28.15 -25.24 17.29
CA PRO A 86 -28.40 -26.39 16.43
C PRO A 86 -29.90 -26.56 16.16
N THR A 87 -30.23 -27.06 14.97
CA THR A 87 -31.58 -27.52 14.62
C THR A 87 -31.73 -29.03 14.84
N ASP A 88 -30.62 -29.78 14.77
CA ASP A 88 -30.62 -31.24 14.76
C ASP A 88 -29.45 -31.84 15.57
N SER A 89 -29.67 -33.03 16.12
CA SER A 89 -28.62 -33.90 16.65
C SER A 89 -28.16 -34.92 15.59
N PHE A 90 -27.05 -35.63 15.83
CA PHE A 90 -26.66 -36.78 14.98
C PHE A 90 -27.72 -37.90 14.93
N THR A 91 -28.61 -37.97 15.93
CA THR A 91 -29.69 -38.96 16.00
C THR A 91 -31.01 -38.50 15.37
N THR A 92 -31.31 -37.20 15.38
CA THR A 92 -32.56 -36.64 14.83
C THR A 92 -32.42 -36.10 13.41
N CYS A 93 -31.20 -35.79 12.97
CA CYS A 93 -30.93 -35.22 11.65
C CYS A 93 -31.51 -36.12 10.54
N PRO A 94 -32.34 -35.56 9.62
CA PRO A 94 -32.79 -36.28 8.44
C PRO A 94 -31.60 -36.56 7.50
N PRO A 95 -31.75 -37.47 6.51
CA PRO A 95 -30.76 -37.66 5.46
C PRO A 95 -30.45 -36.34 4.75
N LEU A 96 -29.17 -35.99 4.66
CA LEU A 96 -28.70 -34.73 4.07
C LEU A 96 -28.35 -34.95 2.60
N ASP A 97 -28.93 -34.18 1.69
CA ASP A 97 -28.62 -34.24 0.25
C ASP A 97 -27.28 -33.57 -0.04
N ILE A 98 -27.00 -32.47 0.66
CA ILE A 98 -25.74 -31.73 0.60
C ILE A 98 -25.21 -31.58 2.03
N VAL A 99 -23.95 -31.97 2.24
CA VAL A 99 -23.26 -31.85 3.53
C VAL A 99 -22.16 -30.80 3.40
N LEU A 100 -22.03 -29.90 4.38
CA LEU A 100 -20.93 -28.94 4.49
C LEU A 100 -20.21 -29.10 5.83
N ILE A 101 -18.87 -29.16 5.80
CA ILE A 101 -18.02 -29.18 6.98
C ILE A 101 -16.83 -28.21 6.80
N GLY A 102 -16.53 -27.45 7.86
CA GLY A 102 -15.40 -26.52 7.94
C GLY A 102 -14.33 -26.98 8.93
N ALA A 103 -13.17 -26.32 8.95
CA ALA A 103 -12.07 -26.67 9.83
C ALA A 103 -12.45 -26.52 11.30
N GLY A 104 -12.11 -27.52 12.11
CA GLY A 104 -12.12 -27.42 13.57
C GLY A 104 -10.83 -26.83 14.13
N GLN A 105 -10.76 -26.68 15.45
CA GLN A 105 -9.55 -26.24 16.13
C GLN A 105 -8.36 -27.17 15.83
N MET A 106 -7.21 -26.58 15.50
CA MET A 106 -5.97 -27.33 15.24
C MET A 106 -5.63 -28.33 16.37
N GLY A 107 -5.39 -29.58 15.99
CA GLY A 107 -5.08 -30.67 16.94
C GLY A 107 -6.31 -31.34 17.58
N TYR A 108 -7.53 -30.89 17.27
CA TYR A 108 -8.74 -31.62 17.62
C TYR A 108 -8.75 -33.02 17.00
N GLN A 109 -9.34 -34.00 17.67
CA GLN A 109 -9.45 -35.37 17.19
C GLN A 109 -10.91 -35.81 17.27
N ALA A 110 -11.51 -36.08 16.11
CA ALA A 110 -12.92 -36.43 16.03
C ALA A 110 -13.24 -37.71 16.83
N THR A 111 -14.38 -37.70 17.53
CA THR A 111 -14.87 -38.84 18.31
C THR A 111 -15.31 -39.99 17.41
N THR A 112 -15.55 -41.18 17.97
CA THR A 112 -16.13 -42.29 17.22
C THR A 112 -17.52 -41.93 16.69
N THR A 113 -18.37 -41.29 17.52
CA THR A 113 -19.72 -40.85 17.13
C THR A 113 -19.67 -39.89 15.94
N GLU A 114 -18.77 -38.91 15.98
CA GLU A 114 -18.58 -37.94 14.90
C GLU A 114 -18.12 -38.62 13.61
N LYS A 115 -17.15 -39.54 13.69
CA LYS A 115 -16.67 -40.29 12.51
C LYS A 115 -17.76 -41.15 11.88
N ASP A 116 -18.58 -41.81 12.70
CA ASP A 116 -19.67 -42.66 12.21
C ASP A 116 -20.82 -41.82 11.63
N PHE A 117 -21.11 -40.65 12.21
CA PHE A 117 -22.06 -39.70 11.61
C PHE A 117 -21.55 -39.15 10.27
N LEU A 118 -20.28 -38.75 10.17
CA LEU A 118 -19.68 -38.30 8.91
C LEU A 118 -19.71 -39.40 7.83
N ARG A 119 -19.48 -40.67 8.20
CA ARG A 119 -19.63 -41.83 7.30
C ARG A 119 -21.08 -42.03 6.86
N LYS A 120 -22.06 -41.91 7.76
CA LYS A 120 -23.49 -41.97 7.44
C LYS A 120 -23.86 -40.89 6.43
N CYS A 121 -23.55 -39.63 6.76
CA CYS A 121 -23.78 -38.48 5.88
C CYS A 121 -23.12 -38.67 4.51
N TYR A 122 -21.87 -39.14 4.46
CA TYR A 122 -21.20 -39.44 3.19
C TYR A 122 -21.84 -40.61 2.43
N ALA A 123 -22.39 -41.63 3.09
CA ALA A 123 -23.09 -42.71 2.41
C ALA A 123 -24.38 -42.19 1.73
N GLU A 124 -25.16 -41.38 2.46
CA GLU A 124 -26.50 -40.92 2.07
C GLU A 124 -26.50 -39.74 1.08
N CYS A 125 -25.56 -38.79 1.19
CA CYS A 125 -25.63 -37.53 0.45
C CYS A 125 -25.37 -37.63 -1.06
N SER A 126 -25.82 -36.63 -1.81
CA SER A 126 -25.47 -36.43 -3.23
C SER A 126 -24.26 -35.52 -3.43
N ALA A 127 -23.95 -34.64 -2.46
CA ALA A 127 -22.72 -33.87 -2.45
C ALA A 127 -22.17 -33.71 -1.02
N PHE A 128 -20.85 -33.86 -0.86
CA PHE A 128 -20.16 -33.67 0.41
C PHE A 128 -19.08 -32.60 0.22
N LEU A 129 -19.21 -31.47 0.91
CA LEU A 129 -18.41 -30.27 0.72
C LEU A 129 -17.51 -30.05 1.95
N SER A 130 -16.20 -30.01 1.74
CA SER A 130 -15.19 -29.95 2.80
C SER A 130 -14.25 -28.77 2.58
N VAL A 131 -14.25 -27.83 3.53
CA VAL A 131 -13.50 -26.57 3.41
C VAL A 131 -12.29 -26.54 4.36
N CYS A 132 -11.16 -26.07 3.85
CA CYS A 132 -9.93 -25.85 4.62
C CYS A 132 -9.47 -27.11 5.39
N GLY A 133 -9.15 -26.99 6.67
CA GLY A 133 -8.68 -28.06 7.55
C GLY A 133 -9.70 -29.17 7.85
N ALA A 134 -10.95 -29.08 7.38
CA ALA A 134 -11.95 -30.15 7.55
C ALA A 134 -11.48 -31.52 7.02
N SER A 135 -10.56 -31.52 6.05
CA SER A 135 -9.93 -32.71 5.50
C SER A 135 -9.26 -33.61 6.57
N ASP A 136 -8.79 -33.07 7.70
CA ASP A 136 -8.20 -33.86 8.81
C ASP A 136 -9.25 -34.76 9.49
N ALA A 137 -10.45 -34.21 9.76
CA ALA A 137 -11.56 -34.99 10.29
C ALA A 137 -12.01 -36.08 9.31
N LEU A 138 -12.04 -35.78 8.01
CA LEU A 138 -12.39 -36.75 6.97
C LEU A 138 -11.32 -37.82 6.77
N LEU A 139 -10.03 -37.50 6.90
CA LEU A 139 -8.96 -38.49 6.94
C LEU A 139 -9.18 -39.52 8.04
N ALA A 140 -9.53 -39.07 9.24
CA ALA A 140 -9.80 -39.94 10.38
C ALA A 140 -11.05 -40.84 10.22
N THR A 141 -11.88 -40.64 9.19
CA THR A 141 -13.00 -41.53 8.83
C THR A 141 -12.64 -42.60 7.80
N GLY A 142 -11.62 -42.36 6.97
CA GLY A 142 -11.29 -43.15 5.78
C GLY A 142 -12.01 -42.74 4.48
N ILE A 143 -12.86 -41.70 4.48
CA ILE A 143 -13.65 -41.26 3.30
C ILE A 143 -12.78 -40.83 2.11
N LEU A 144 -11.58 -40.29 2.37
CA LEU A 144 -10.67 -39.79 1.33
C LEU A 144 -9.74 -40.86 0.73
N GLU A 145 -9.76 -42.09 1.25
CA GLU A 145 -8.88 -43.16 0.78
C GLU A 145 -9.18 -43.51 -0.69
N GLY A 146 -8.15 -43.52 -1.53
CA GLY A 146 -8.27 -43.71 -2.99
C GLY A 146 -8.88 -42.52 -3.75
N LYS A 147 -9.08 -41.36 -3.10
CA LYS A 147 -9.68 -40.15 -3.72
C LYS A 147 -8.66 -39.11 -4.14
N THR A 148 -9.01 -38.28 -5.12
CA THR A 148 -8.28 -37.03 -5.39
C THR A 148 -8.84 -35.90 -4.53
N ALA A 149 -7.96 -35.24 -3.77
CA ALA A 149 -8.35 -34.22 -2.80
C ALA A 149 -7.38 -33.03 -2.78
N THR A 150 -7.84 -31.92 -2.22
CA THR A 150 -7.00 -30.76 -1.86
C THR A 150 -7.28 -30.34 -0.41
N GLY A 151 -6.48 -29.41 0.08
CA GLY A 151 -6.52 -28.87 1.43
C GLY A 151 -5.70 -27.57 1.48
N PRO A 152 -5.55 -26.96 2.66
CA PRO A 152 -4.66 -25.82 2.85
C PRO A 152 -3.25 -26.11 2.32
N LEU A 153 -2.72 -25.24 1.45
CA LEU A 153 -1.44 -25.47 0.74
C LEU A 153 -0.27 -25.77 1.69
N SER A 154 -0.26 -25.15 2.88
CA SER A 154 0.73 -25.40 3.94
C SER A 154 0.62 -26.76 4.62
N PHE A 155 -0.56 -27.40 4.57
CA PHE A 155 -0.85 -28.71 5.17
C PHE A 155 -0.85 -29.88 4.18
N LEU A 156 -0.93 -29.62 2.86
CA LEU A 156 -0.79 -30.65 1.84
C LEU A 156 0.44 -31.58 2.02
N PRO A 157 1.65 -31.09 2.42
CA PRO A 157 2.78 -31.98 2.70
C PRO A 157 2.52 -32.93 3.87
N LEU A 158 1.81 -32.47 4.92
CA LEU A 158 1.44 -33.29 6.08
C LEU A 158 0.37 -34.32 5.71
N PHE A 159 -0.67 -33.91 4.98
CA PHE A 159 -1.72 -34.81 4.53
C PHE A 159 -1.21 -35.91 3.58
N ARG A 160 -0.24 -35.60 2.71
CA ARG A 160 0.48 -36.59 1.89
C ARG A 160 1.23 -37.63 2.73
N GLN A 161 1.70 -37.28 3.93
CA GLN A 161 2.37 -38.21 4.85
C GLN A 161 1.35 -39.01 5.69
N MET A 162 0.29 -38.36 6.18
CA MET A 162 -0.74 -39.00 7.01
C MET A 162 -1.64 -39.96 6.22
N ALA A 163 -1.88 -39.68 4.94
CA ALA A 163 -2.77 -40.44 4.09
C ALA A 163 -2.20 -40.56 2.66
N PRO A 164 -1.18 -41.42 2.46
CA PRO A 164 -0.55 -41.62 1.16
C PRO A 164 -1.46 -42.29 0.12
N GLY A 165 -2.57 -42.93 0.54
CA GLY A 165 -3.60 -43.49 -0.35
C GLY A 165 -4.55 -42.43 -0.94
N THR A 166 -4.46 -41.17 -0.52
CA THR A 166 -5.20 -40.04 -1.09
C THR A 166 -4.30 -39.27 -2.08
N ASN A 167 -4.81 -38.97 -3.29
CA ASN A 167 -4.10 -38.19 -4.29
C ASN A 167 -4.25 -36.68 -4.03
N TRP A 168 -3.28 -36.10 -3.31
CA TRP A 168 -3.28 -34.70 -2.88
C TRP A 168 -2.74 -33.73 -3.93
N VAL A 169 -3.62 -32.94 -4.54
CA VAL A 169 -3.29 -31.95 -5.59
C VAL A 169 -3.33 -30.51 -5.09
N GLU A 170 -2.52 -29.63 -5.69
CA GLU A 170 -2.41 -28.21 -5.34
C GLU A 170 -3.41 -27.36 -6.12
N LYS A 171 -4.71 -27.48 -5.79
CA LYS A 171 -5.83 -26.72 -6.39
C LYS A 171 -6.68 -26.00 -5.35
N ARG A 172 -7.34 -24.89 -5.72
CA ARG A 172 -8.29 -24.15 -4.86
C ARG A 172 -9.42 -25.05 -4.39
N TRP A 173 -9.94 -25.86 -5.29
CA TRP A 173 -10.93 -26.88 -5.00
C TRP A 173 -10.77 -28.06 -5.96
N VAL A 174 -11.24 -29.22 -5.53
CA VAL A 174 -11.20 -30.48 -6.27
C VAL A 174 -12.53 -31.18 -6.06
N ARG A 175 -13.04 -31.80 -7.13
CA ARG A 175 -14.16 -32.74 -7.08
C ARG A 175 -13.69 -34.15 -7.44
N ASP A 176 -14.04 -35.13 -6.61
CA ASP A 176 -13.95 -36.56 -6.92
C ASP A 176 -15.30 -37.22 -6.66
N GLY A 177 -16.02 -37.60 -7.72
CA GLY A 177 -17.36 -38.16 -7.62
C GLY A 177 -18.35 -37.21 -6.94
N LYS A 178 -18.66 -37.45 -5.66
CA LYS A 178 -19.53 -36.60 -4.83
C LYS A 178 -18.81 -35.81 -3.73
N ILE A 179 -17.51 -36.03 -3.51
CA ILE A 179 -16.75 -35.23 -2.55
C ILE A 179 -16.10 -34.03 -3.23
N TRP A 180 -16.25 -32.87 -2.61
CA TRP A 180 -15.58 -31.62 -2.95
C TRP A 180 -14.70 -31.22 -1.77
N THR A 181 -13.43 -30.93 -2.05
CA THR A 181 -12.44 -30.47 -1.05
C THR A 181 -11.86 -29.14 -1.49
N THR A 182 -11.45 -28.28 -0.56
CA THR A 182 -10.89 -26.95 -0.87
C THR A 182 -9.61 -26.62 -0.13
N GLY A 183 -8.89 -25.62 -0.64
CA GLY A 183 -7.90 -24.84 0.10
C GLY A 183 -8.52 -24.03 1.24
N THR A 184 -7.81 -23.01 1.70
CA THR A 184 -8.18 -22.24 2.90
C THR A 184 -9.38 -21.30 2.70
N LEU A 185 -10.22 -21.20 3.74
CA LEU A 185 -11.18 -20.12 3.96
C LEU A 185 -12.04 -19.80 2.72
N LEU A 186 -11.72 -18.70 2.02
CA LEU A 186 -12.42 -18.21 0.84
C LEU A 186 -12.45 -19.20 -0.33
N ASN A 187 -11.63 -20.26 -0.33
CA ASN A 187 -11.72 -21.31 -1.36
C ASN A 187 -13.02 -22.12 -1.26
N GLY A 188 -13.70 -22.13 -0.11
CA GLY A 188 -15.09 -22.60 0.00
C GLY A 188 -16.06 -21.82 -0.90
N LEU A 189 -15.84 -20.51 -1.09
CA LEU A 189 -16.67 -19.67 -1.97
C LEU A 189 -16.33 -19.87 -3.47
N ASP A 190 -15.08 -20.21 -3.81
CA ASP A 190 -14.74 -20.62 -5.18
C ASP A 190 -15.41 -21.96 -5.53
N MET A 191 -15.35 -22.91 -4.59
CA MET A 191 -15.96 -24.24 -4.71
C MET A 191 -17.48 -24.16 -4.83
N ILE A 192 -18.16 -23.37 -3.99
CA ILE A 192 -19.63 -23.31 -4.03
C ILE A 192 -20.13 -22.65 -5.32
N ALA A 193 -19.39 -21.69 -5.86
CA ALA A 193 -19.68 -21.10 -7.17
C ALA A 193 -19.45 -22.09 -8.32
N ALA A 194 -18.44 -22.96 -8.24
CA ALA A 194 -18.22 -24.02 -9.22
C ALA A 194 -19.31 -25.11 -9.13
N PHE A 195 -19.61 -25.57 -7.92
CA PHE A 195 -20.69 -26.52 -7.64
C PHE A 195 -22.05 -26.01 -8.14
N GLY A 196 -22.40 -24.76 -7.81
CA GLY A 196 -23.65 -24.14 -8.27
C GLY A 196 -23.77 -24.10 -9.80
N ARG A 197 -22.69 -23.73 -10.50
CA ARG A 197 -22.66 -23.76 -11.98
C ARG A 197 -22.80 -25.16 -12.55
N GLU A 198 -22.16 -26.15 -11.94
CA GLU A 198 -22.21 -27.51 -12.46
C GLU A 198 -23.57 -28.17 -12.23
N VAL A 199 -24.21 -27.94 -11.08
CA VAL A 199 -25.51 -28.54 -10.77
C VAL A 199 -26.64 -27.78 -11.47
N TRP A 200 -26.72 -26.45 -11.32
CA TRP A 200 -27.87 -25.63 -11.71
C TRP A 200 -27.54 -24.45 -12.64
N GLY A 201 -26.30 -24.36 -13.13
CA GLY A 201 -25.88 -23.28 -14.02
C GLY A 201 -26.34 -23.46 -15.46
N GLY A 202 -26.08 -22.42 -16.26
CA GLY A 202 -26.47 -22.33 -17.66
C GLY A 202 -26.71 -20.88 -18.06
N GLU A 203 -26.69 -20.59 -19.36
CA GLU A 203 -27.05 -19.27 -19.87
C GLU A 203 -28.53 -18.99 -19.56
N GLY A 204 -28.82 -17.83 -18.96
CA GLY A 204 -30.16 -17.48 -18.49
C GLY A 204 -30.63 -18.17 -17.20
N SER A 205 -29.76 -18.94 -16.52
CA SER A 205 -30.10 -19.56 -15.22
C SER A 205 -30.14 -18.53 -14.09
N LEU A 206 -31.03 -18.75 -13.11
CA LEU A 206 -31.09 -17.98 -11.86
C LEU A 206 -29.75 -18.08 -11.09
N VAL A 207 -29.11 -19.24 -11.08
CA VAL A 207 -27.81 -19.40 -10.39
C VAL A 207 -26.71 -18.58 -11.04
N GLU A 208 -26.57 -18.55 -12.37
CA GLU A 208 -25.56 -17.68 -13.00
C GLU A 208 -25.90 -16.18 -12.83
N HIS A 209 -27.19 -15.82 -12.78
CA HIS A 209 -27.61 -14.47 -12.42
C HIS A 209 -27.12 -14.11 -11.00
N VAL A 210 -27.42 -14.95 -10.01
CA VAL A 210 -27.05 -14.75 -8.59
C VAL A 210 -25.53 -14.74 -8.38
N LEU A 211 -24.79 -15.63 -9.03
CA LEU A 211 -23.32 -15.64 -8.98
C LEU A 211 -22.73 -14.32 -9.51
N ARG A 212 -23.32 -13.77 -10.58
CA ARG A 212 -22.88 -12.52 -11.21
C ARG A 212 -23.27 -11.27 -10.39
N THR A 213 -24.50 -11.19 -9.89
CA THR A 213 -24.99 -10.01 -9.16
C THR A 213 -24.57 -10.01 -7.68
N GLY A 214 -24.41 -11.18 -7.07
CA GLY A 214 -23.83 -11.37 -5.74
C GLY A 214 -22.29 -11.29 -5.69
N TYR A 215 -21.63 -11.02 -6.82
CA TYR A 215 -20.16 -10.91 -6.92
C TYR A 215 -19.38 -12.11 -6.36
N PHE A 216 -19.86 -13.34 -6.60
CA PHE A 216 -19.14 -14.56 -6.21
C PHE A 216 -17.76 -14.63 -6.89
N PRO A 217 -16.74 -15.19 -6.21
CA PRO A 217 -15.38 -15.14 -6.71
C PRO A 217 -15.22 -15.96 -8.00
N SER A 218 -14.45 -15.42 -8.94
CA SER A 218 -14.09 -16.04 -10.22
C SER A 218 -12.57 -16.15 -10.31
N ARG A 219 -11.98 -16.97 -9.44
CA ARG A 219 -10.54 -17.19 -9.31
C ARG A 219 -10.11 -18.46 -10.03
N ASN A 220 -8.84 -18.54 -10.44
CA ASN A 220 -8.32 -19.68 -11.20
C ASN A 220 -8.14 -20.89 -10.27
N VAL A 221 -8.67 -22.05 -10.64
CA VAL A 221 -8.67 -23.26 -9.79
C VAL A 221 -7.27 -23.82 -9.51
N ASP A 222 -6.32 -23.61 -10.42
CA ASP A 222 -4.92 -24.04 -10.34
C ASP A 222 -4.01 -22.96 -9.70
N TYR A 223 -4.61 -21.98 -9.01
CA TYR A 223 -3.93 -20.84 -8.40
C TYR A 223 -3.09 -19.99 -9.38
N GLU A 224 -3.31 -20.07 -10.70
CA GLU A 224 -2.56 -19.28 -11.70
C GLU A 224 -2.82 -17.77 -11.60
N ASP A 225 -3.94 -17.38 -10.97
CA ASP A 225 -4.27 -16.00 -10.65
C ASP A 225 -3.58 -15.51 -9.36
N GLU A 226 -3.05 -16.43 -8.55
CA GLU A 226 -2.22 -16.09 -7.41
C GLU A 226 -0.76 -15.95 -7.81
N VAL A 227 -0.02 -15.29 -6.92
CA VAL A 227 1.43 -15.20 -6.99
C VAL A 227 1.95 -16.40 -6.19
N PRO A 228 2.55 -17.44 -6.82
CA PRO A 228 2.77 -18.72 -6.14
C PRO A 228 3.44 -18.59 -4.77
N PHE A 229 2.82 -19.26 -3.80
CA PHE A 229 3.30 -19.31 -2.42
C PHE A 229 4.63 -20.04 -2.37
N GLU A 230 5.67 -19.44 -1.79
CA GLU A 230 6.92 -20.18 -1.53
C GLU A 230 6.62 -21.27 -0.49
N ARG A 231 6.90 -22.52 -0.85
CA ARG A 231 6.66 -23.68 0.01
C ARG A 231 7.57 -23.57 1.23
N MET A 232 7.00 -23.18 2.38
CA MET A 232 7.71 -23.26 3.66
C MET A 232 8.17 -24.71 3.87
N PRO A 233 9.48 -24.96 4.09
CA PRO A 233 9.93 -26.29 4.48
C PRO A 233 9.40 -26.59 5.88
N PHE A 234 8.50 -27.58 5.99
CA PHE A 234 8.03 -28.09 7.27
C PHE A 234 9.22 -28.79 7.95
N GLN A 235 9.90 -28.11 8.88
CA GLN A 235 10.99 -28.73 9.63
C GLN A 235 10.43 -29.88 10.48
N GLN A 236 10.75 -31.11 10.06
CA GLN A 236 10.51 -32.32 10.82
C GLN A 236 11.27 -32.22 12.15
N THR A 237 10.56 -32.11 13.27
CA THR A 237 11.17 -32.26 14.60
C THR A 237 10.23 -32.97 15.56
N VAL A 238 10.36 -34.30 15.55
CA VAL A 238 10.21 -35.22 16.69
C VAL A 238 8.79 -35.45 17.22
N LEU A 239 8.16 -36.51 16.71
CA LEU A 239 7.50 -37.50 17.57
C LEU A 239 8.53 -38.58 17.93
N GLY A 240 8.98 -38.60 19.18
CA GLY A 240 9.92 -39.59 19.70
C GLY A 240 9.69 -39.82 21.19
N ARG A 241 9.43 -41.07 21.59
CA ARG A 241 9.16 -41.43 22.99
C ARG A 241 10.48 -41.64 23.76
N SER A 242 10.59 -40.93 24.89
CA SER A 242 11.23 -41.32 26.16
C SER A 242 12.45 -42.26 26.18
N HIS A 243 13.58 -41.77 26.72
CA HIS A 243 14.28 -42.41 27.85
C HIS A 243 15.37 -41.50 28.47
N GLY A 244 15.50 -41.52 29.80
CA GLY A 244 16.78 -41.38 30.53
C GLY A 244 17.39 -40.00 30.75
N ASP A 245 17.26 -39.51 31.99
CA ASP A 245 18.24 -38.81 32.85
C ASP A 245 19.19 -37.71 32.32
N GLY A 246 19.25 -36.60 33.07
CA GLY A 246 20.29 -35.58 32.96
C GLY A 246 19.81 -34.16 33.28
N GLU A 247 20.01 -33.69 34.52
CA GLU A 247 19.84 -32.27 34.85
C GLU A 247 20.98 -31.44 34.26
N GLU A 248 20.67 -30.45 33.41
CA GLU A 248 21.58 -29.32 33.18
C GLU A 248 20.81 -28.01 33.00
N THR A 249 20.90 -27.13 33.99
CA THR A 249 20.08 -25.90 34.06
C THR A 249 20.80 -24.74 33.36
N VAL A 250 20.55 -24.55 32.08
CA VAL A 250 21.11 -23.43 31.31
C VAL A 250 20.44 -22.10 31.71
N LEU A 251 21.14 -21.31 32.53
CA LEU A 251 20.70 -20.00 33.01
C LEU A 251 20.74 -18.93 31.91
N ILE A 252 19.56 -18.52 31.41
CA ILE A 252 19.41 -17.40 30.47
C ILE A 252 19.24 -16.07 31.24
N PRO A 253 20.11 -15.05 31.05
CA PRO A 253 20.01 -13.78 31.78
C PRO A 253 18.74 -12.95 31.46
N ILE A 254 18.13 -12.38 32.51
CA ILE A 254 16.79 -11.74 32.50
C ILE A 254 16.69 -10.42 31.68
N ARG A 255 17.76 -9.97 31.00
CA ARG A 255 17.71 -8.74 30.15
C ARG A 255 16.73 -8.82 28.98
N THR A 256 16.28 -10.01 28.58
CA THR A 256 15.35 -10.21 27.45
C THR A 256 13.86 -9.98 27.78
N ARG A 257 13.45 -9.81 29.05
CA ARG A 257 12.02 -9.82 29.44
C ARG A 257 11.39 -8.49 29.89
N LYS A 258 12.11 -7.35 29.81
CA LYS A 258 11.59 -5.97 30.05
C LYS A 258 10.79 -5.77 31.37
N ILE A 259 11.19 -6.39 32.48
CA ILE A 259 10.52 -6.24 33.79
C ILE A 259 11.22 -5.13 34.61
N ARG A 260 10.47 -4.15 35.15
CA ARG A 260 10.99 -3.14 36.10
C ARG A 260 11.26 -3.78 37.48
N CYS A 261 12.48 -3.61 38.00
CA CYS A 261 12.76 -3.87 39.42
C CYS A 261 12.15 -2.78 40.31
N ILE A 262 11.77 -3.16 41.52
CA ILE A 262 11.26 -2.24 42.55
C ILE A 262 12.25 -2.33 43.74
N PRO A 263 12.90 -1.22 44.14
CA PRO A 263 13.77 -1.19 45.31
C PRO A 263 13.01 -1.65 46.56
N ASN A 264 13.69 -2.35 47.47
CA ASN A 264 13.10 -2.68 48.76
C ASN A 264 13.32 -1.50 49.72
N GLU A 265 12.26 -1.01 50.36
CA GLU A 265 12.41 0.09 51.31
C GLU A 265 13.07 -0.42 52.60
N LYS A 266 14.24 0.16 52.91
CA LYS A 266 14.98 0.16 54.19
C LYS A 266 14.70 -1.02 55.17
N GLY A 267 15.63 -1.97 55.27
CA GLY A 267 15.81 -2.69 56.54
C GLY A 267 16.15 -4.18 56.52
N SER A 268 16.24 -4.85 55.37
CA SER A 268 16.67 -6.26 55.29
C SER A 268 17.95 -6.39 54.46
N GLY A 269 19.02 -6.93 55.04
CA GLY A 269 20.37 -7.03 54.47
C GLY A 269 20.55 -8.03 53.33
N THR A 270 19.68 -7.98 52.33
CA THR A 270 19.74 -8.77 51.09
C THR A 270 19.80 -7.82 49.91
N ASP A 271 20.84 -7.91 49.09
CA ASP A 271 21.15 -6.97 48.00
C ASP A 271 20.27 -7.19 46.74
N ALA A 272 18.98 -7.43 46.96
CA ALA A 272 18.02 -7.86 45.95
C ALA A 272 16.75 -7.00 45.95
N CYS A 273 16.31 -6.60 44.75
CA CYS A 273 15.04 -5.88 44.59
C CYS A 273 13.87 -6.79 45.02
N ARG A 274 12.80 -6.19 45.55
CA ARG A 274 11.71 -6.88 46.29
C ARG A 274 11.06 -8.05 45.55
N ARG A 275 11.14 -8.04 44.22
CA ARG A 275 10.60 -9.06 43.30
C ARG A 275 11.58 -10.20 43.02
N CYS A 276 12.89 -9.95 43.02
CA CYS A 276 13.92 -10.99 42.89
C CYS A 276 13.98 -11.86 44.15
N ALA A 277 13.93 -11.22 45.33
CA ALA A 277 13.86 -11.92 46.62
C ALA A 277 12.64 -12.85 46.72
N LYS A 278 11.46 -12.42 46.24
CA LYS A 278 10.22 -13.23 46.25
C LYS A 278 10.25 -14.41 45.26
N LEU A 279 11.09 -14.36 44.23
CA LEU A 279 11.17 -15.37 43.16
C LEU A 279 12.44 -16.23 43.24
N GLY A 280 13.26 -16.07 44.28
CA GLY A 280 14.49 -16.86 44.48
C GLY A 280 15.64 -16.52 43.51
N TYR A 281 15.63 -15.34 42.89
CA TYR A 281 16.64 -14.95 41.90
C TYR A 281 17.73 -14.03 42.46
N THR A 282 18.98 -14.32 42.10
CA THR A 282 20.14 -13.48 42.40
C THR A 282 20.02 -12.13 41.68
N CYS A 283 20.24 -11.04 42.40
CA CYS A 283 20.13 -9.67 41.90
C CYS A 283 21.52 -9.04 41.84
N ILE A 284 21.82 -8.31 40.76
CA ILE A 284 23.10 -7.62 40.57
C ILE A 284 22.82 -6.16 40.20
N ILE A 285 23.25 -5.24 41.06
CA ILE A 285 23.11 -3.79 40.85
C ILE A 285 24.47 -3.24 40.39
N THR A 286 24.60 -2.92 39.10
CA THR A 286 25.80 -2.25 38.58
C THR A 286 25.77 -0.77 38.93
N GLY A 287 26.54 -0.36 39.93
CA GLY A 287 26.69 1.05 40.30
C GLY A 287 27.39 1.87 39.21
N SER A 288 26.88 3.07 38.93
CA SER A 288 27.55 4.06 38.09
C SER A 288 28.76 4.65 38.80
N VAL A 289 29.91 4.72 38.11
CA VAL A 289 31.17 5.26 38.64
C VAL A 289 30.98 6.69 39.14
N SER A 290 31.30 6.92 40.42
CA SER A 290 31.38 8.25 41.02
C SER A 290 32.65 8.98 40.57
N SER A 291 32.52 10.14 39.91
CA SER A 291 33.63 11.08 39.77
C SER A 291 33.92 11.76 41.10
N THR A 292 35.20 11.89 41.42
CA THR A 292 35.72 12.30 42.73
C THR A 292 35.53 13.79 43.03
N THR A 293 35.45 14.09 44.33
CA THR A 293 35.41 15.45 44.88
C THR A 293 36.71 16.21 44.68
N SER A 294 36.61 17.48 44.26
CA SER A 294 37.71 18.46 44.34
C SER A 294 37.16 19.82 44.82
N GLU A 295 37.55 20.15 46.06
CA GLU A 295 37.75 21.45 46.72
C GLU A 295 36.89 22.71 46.45
N LYS A 296 36.67 23.48 47.52
CA LYS A 296 35.97 24.77 47.53
C LYS A 296 36.96 25.93 47.45
N SER A 297 36.64 26.95 46.65
CA SER A 297 37.18 28.32 46.79
C SER A 297 36.11 29.35 46.35
N PRO A 298 36.09 30.60 46.86
CA PRO A 298 34.83 31.29 47.10
C PRO A 298 34.34 32.24 45.99
N ARG A 299 33.06 32.62 46.13
CA ARG A 299 32.30 33.66 45.42
C ARG A 299 33.14 34.85 44.93
N SER A 300 32.98 35.18 43.64
CA SER A 300 32.89 36.58 43.21
C SER A 300 31.46 36.86 42.72
N GLN A 301 30.86 37.96 43.19
CA GLN A 301 29.60 38.46 42.65
C GLN A 301 29.92 39.19 41.34
N VAL A 302 29.34 38.75 40.22
CA VAL A 302 29.23 39.60 39.03
C VAL A 302 27.76 39.70 38.62
N VAL A 303 27.36 40.95 38.44
CA VAL A 303 26.00 41.46 38.20
C VAL A 303 25.29 40.74 37.05
N LYS A 304 23.98 40.52 37.22
CA LYS A 304 23.08 40.05 36.15
C LYS A 304 23.14 41.00 34.95
N ALA A 305 23.54 40.49 33.79
CA ALA A 305 23.13 41.02 32.49
C ALA A 305 22.05 40.08 31.91
N PRO A 306 20.89 40.59 31.46
CA PRO A 306 19.86 39.73 30.87
C PRO A 306 20.30 39.31 29.46
N THR A 307 20.71 38.06 29.30
CA THR A 307 20.91 37.47 27.96
C THR A 307 19.55 37.33 27.27
N HIS A 308 19.35 38.10 26.20
CA HIS A 308 18.13 38.07 25.38
C HIS A 308 17.73 36.64 24.96
N HIS A 309 16.62 36.15 25.50
CA HIS A 309 15.86 35.03 24.93
C HIS A 309 14.72 35.63 24.08
N GLY A 310 14.95 35.79 22.76
CA GLY A 310 13.94 36.45 21.90
C GLY A 310 14.16 36.44 20.38
N ASN A 311 15.01 35.56 19.84
CA ASN A 311 15.39 35.60 18.41
C ASN A 311 14.97 34.39 17.56
N ASP A 312 14.30 33.36 18.10
CA ASP A 312 13.77 32.26 17.27
C ASP A 312 12.27 32.46 16.98
N VAL A 313 11.94 32.62 15.69
CA VAL A 313 10.57 32.83 15.21
C VAL A 313 9.71 31.58 15.47
N VAL A 314 10.29 30.38 15.32
CA VAL A 314 9.54 29.11 15.37
C VAL A 314 9.08 28.77 16.80
N SER A 315 9.88 29.08 17.82
CA SER A 315 9.50 29.04 19.23
C SER A 315 8.43 30.06 19.61
N GLY A 316 8.25 31.13 18.83
CA GLY A 316 7.15 32.11 18.98
C GLY A 316 5.79 31.57 18.51
N LEU A 317 5.77 30.65 17.54
CA LEU A 317 4.54 30.11 16.97
C LEU A 317 3.83 29.17 17.97
N PHE A 318 2.50 29.33 18.07
CA PHE A 318 1.58 28.52 18.90
C PHE A 318 1.73 28.63 20.43
N GLN A 319 2.34 29.71 20.95
CA GLN A 319 2.48 29.93 22.40
C GLN A 319 1.16 30.13 23.16
N LYS A 320 0.10 30.62 22.51
CA LYS A 320 -1.23 30.75 23.12
C LYS A 320 -1.88 29.36 23.23
N ARG A 321 -2.29 28.94 24.43
CA ARG A 321 -3.21 27.80 24.59
C ARG A 321 -4.49 28.06 23.78
N PRO A 322 -5.12 27.03 23.19
CA PRO A 322 -6.41 27.22 22.56
C PRO A 322 -7.42 27.77 23.58
N LYS A 323 -8.42 28.51 23.10
CA LYS A 323 -9.59 28.82 23.93
C LYS A 323 -10.31 27.50 24.18
N GLU A 324 -10.52 27.15 25.44
CA GLU A 324 -11.35 26.00 25.80
C GLU A 324 -12.80 26.36 25.50
N GLU A 325 -13.34 25.83 24.40
CA GLU A 325 -14.78 25.85 24.14
C GLU A 325 -15.42 24.63 24.82
N ASP A 326 -16.21 24.96 25.84
CA ASP A 326 -17.14 24.17 26.64
C ASP A 326 -16.68 22.94 27.43
N ASP A 327 -16.88 23.08 28.75
CA ASP A 327 -16.92 22.02 29.78
C ASP A 327 -17.66 20.74 29.35
N GLN A 328 -18.62 20.85 28.43
CA GLN A 328 -19.42 19.75 27.91
C GLN A 328 -18.55 18.62 27.31
N VAL A 329 -17.48 18.96 26.57
CA VAL A 329 -16.58 17.94 25.98
C VAL A 329 -15.73 17.27 27.07
N MET A 330 -15.35 18.01 28.12
CA MET A 330 -14.64 17.45 29.27
C MET A 330 -15.55 16.54 30.11
N GLN A 331 -16.81 16.95 30.33
CA GLN A 331 -17.84 16.14 30.98
C GLN A 331 -18.14 14.87 30.18
N LEU A 332 -18.30 14.94 28.86
CA LEU A 332 -18.52 13.76 28.01
C LEU A 332 -17.33 12.78 28.05
N ARG A 333 -16.09 13.30 28.02
CA ARG A 333 -14.88 12.48 28.21
C ARG A 333 -14.81 11.85 29.60
N LYS A 334 -15.36 12.49 30.64
CA LYS A 334 -15.45 11.96 32.02
C LYS A 334 -16.54 10.89 32.13
N LEU A 335 -17.71 11.12 31.52
CA LEU A 335 -18.84 10.19 31.42
C LEU A 335 -18.44 8.90 30.71
N HIS A 336 -17.86 8.99 29.51
CA HIS A 336 -17.36 7.82 28.77
C HIS A 336 -16.29 7.04 29.54
N ARG A 337 -15.42 7.74 30.30
CA ARG A 337 -14.40 7.09 31.13
C ARG A 337 -15.00 6.33 32.31
N GLY A 338 -16.06 6.87 32.95
CA GLY A 338 -16.81 6.19 33.99
C GLY A 338 -17.56 4.95 33.49
N LEU A 339 -18.27 5.08 32.37
CA LEU A 339 -18.96 3.97 31.69
C LEU A 339 -18.01 2.81 31.34
N LEU A 340 -16.83 3.12 30.78
CA LEU A 340 -15.81 2.12 30.43
C LEU A 340 -15.08 1.53 31.66
N GLN A 341 -15.25 2.11 32.85
CA GLN A 341 -14.70 1.62 34.11
C GLN A 341 -15.73 0.88 34.98
N GLY A 342 -16.95 0.66 34.45
CA GLY A 342 -17.93 -0.26 35.03
C GLY A 342 -18.49 0.14 36.39
N HIS A 343 -18.53 1.45 36.70
CA HIS A 343 -19.20 1.95 37.91
C HIS A 343 -20.62 2.40 37.57
N THR A 344 -21.61 1.71 38.12
CA THR A 344 -23.02 2.13 38.10
C THR A 344 -23.18 3.39 38.95
N VAL A 345 -23.86 4.39 38.40
CA VAL A 345 -24.21 5.62 39.15
C VAL A 345 -25.41 5.31 40.03
N GLU A 346 -25.22 5.27 41.34
CA GLU A 346 -26.30 5.49 42.31
C GLU A 346 -26.29 6.97 42.70
N GLU A 347 -27.49 7.54 42.84
CA GLU A 347 -27.66 8.97 43.15
C GLU A 347 -27.44 9.23 44.65
N GLY A 348 -26.58 10.21 44.95
CA GLY A 348 -26.57 10.91 46.23
C GLY A 348 -25.71 10.31 47.32
N ASP A 349 -24.43 10.71 47.38
CA ASP A 349 -23.90 11.19 48.66
C ASP A 349 -22.78 12.22 48.50
N THR A 350 -22.67 13.13 49.49
CA THR A 350 -21.73 14.27 49.43
C THR A 350 -20.48 13.95 50.25
N CYS A 351 -19.49 13.27 49.65
CA CYS A 351 -18.24 12.98 50.34
C CYS A 351 -17.00 13.26 49.47
N THR A 352 -16.18 14.21 49.92
CA THR A 352 -14.90 14.61 49.29
C THR A 352 -13.87 13.47 49.34
N PRO A 353 -13.40 12.93 48.20
CA PRO A 353 -12.32 11.95 48.19
C PRO A 353 -10.96 12.65 48.27
N ARG A 354 -10.08 12.19 49.15
CA ARG A 354 -8.69 12.64 49.23
C ARG A 354 -7.94 12.32 47.93
N ASP A 355 -7.22 13.30 47.39
CA ASP A 355 -6.29 13.11 46.29
C ASP A 355 -5.24 12.03 46.63
N THR A 356 -5.36 10.89 45.95
CA THR A 356 -4.26 9.94 45.73
C THR A 356 -4.28 9.49 44.27
N THR A 357 -4.42 10.45 43.37
CA THR A 357 -4.02 10.25 41.97
C THR A 357 -2.49 10.34 41.89
N PRO A 358 -1.80 9.37 41.25
CA PRO A 358 -0.44 9.62 40.83
C PRO A 358 -0.48 10.69 39.73
N ASN A 359 0.30 11.76 39.89
CA ASN A 359 0.40 12.84 38.92
C ASN A 359 0.72 12.28 37.52
N VAL A 360 -0.30 12.16 36.66
CA VAL A 360 -0.13 12.30 35.20
C VAL A 360 -0.21 13.80 34.89
N GLY A 361 0.61 14.54 35.63
CA GLY A 361 0.78 15.98 35.66
C GLY A 361 2.26 16.38 35.65
N ASP A 362 3.16 15.40 35.49
CA ASP A 362 4.44 15.68 34.88
C ASP A 362 4.18 15.96 33.40
N ALA A 363 4.21 17.24 33.04
CA ALA A 363 4.45 17.64 31.67
C ALA A 363 5.63 16.83 31.14
N VAL A 364 5.55 16.33 29.90
CA VAL A 364 6.65 15.59 29.31
C VAL A 364 7.85 16.53 29.25
N ASP A 365 8.80 16.34 30.18
CA ASP A 365 9.99 17.15 30.35
C ASP A 365 10.99 16.84 29.23
N CYS A 366 10.60 17.25 28.03
CA CYS A 366 11.24 16.97 26.76
C CYS A 366 12.08 18.16 26.27
N GLU A 367 12.35 19.16 27.13
CA GLU A 367 13.33 20.20 26.84
C GLU A 367 14.76 19.62 26.70
N LEU A 368 15.01 18.47 27.33
CA LEU A 368 16.33 17.81 27.41
C LEU A 368 16.92 17.27 26.10
N ARG A 369 16.29 17.48 24.93
CA ARG A 369 16.96 17.43 23.60
C ARG A 369 16.50 18.52 22.62
N SER A 370 16.06 19.69 23.10
CA SER A 370 15.79 20.86 22.25
C SER A 370 17.09 21.48 21.74
N SER A 371 17.66 20.88 20.67
CA SER A 371 18.77 21.48 19.93
C SER A 371 18.25 22.69 19.14
N ARG A 372 18.45 23.88 19.73
CA ARG A 372 17.85 25.17 19.35
C ARG A 372 17.51 25.25 17.86
N MET A 373 16.23 25.48 17.58
CA MET A 373 15.81 26.12 16.35
C MET A 373 16.32 27.56 16.47
N ASN A 374 17.21 27.96 15.57
CA ASN A 374 17.75 29.31 15.52
C ASN A 374 17.36 29.87 14.15
N LEU A 375 16.08 30.22 13.98
CA LEU A 375 15.57 30.89 12.78
C LEU A 375 15.20 32.32 13.14
N ASN A 376 16.00 33.27 12.68
CA ASN A 376 15.73 34.67 12.90
C ASN A 376 14.71 35.23 11.89
N MET A 377 14.13 36.41 12.16
CA MET A 377 13.07 36.96 11.31
C MET A 377 13.56 37.27 9.88
N ASN A 378 14.80 37.69 9.69
CA ASN A 378 15.33 37.98 8.35
C ASN A 378 15.47 36.69 7.52
N GLU A 379 15.89 35.58 8.14
CA GLU A 379 15.87 34.26 7.49
C GLU A 379 14.45 33.79 7.18
N ALA A 380 13.46 34.13 8.01
CA ALA A 380 12.06 33.80 7.74
C ALA A 380 11.49 34.60 6.56
N GLU A 381 11.82 35.89 6.43
CA GLU A 381 11.47 36.70 5.25
C GLU A 381 12.19 36.20 3.98
N GLU A 382 13.46 35.79 4.08
CA GLU A 382 14.21 35.21 2.94
C GLU A 382 13.56 33.91 2.45
N LEU A 383 13.18 33.01 3.37
CA LEU A 383 12.47 31.76 3.04
C LEU A 383 11.08 32.04 2.47
N LEU A 384 10.38 33.06 2.96
CA LEU A 384 9.09 33.49 2.40
C LEU A 384 9.25 34.03 0.97
N LEU A 385 10.31 34.80 0.69
CA LEU A 385 10.63 35.28 -0.65
C LEU A 385 10.98 34.12 -1.60
N GLN A 386 11.73 33.13 -1.12
CA GLN A 386 12.00 31.89 -1.88
C GLN A 386 10.69 31.15 -2.19
N PHE A 387 9.78 31.00 -1.22
CA PHE A 387 8.48 30.37 -1.43
C PHE A 387 7.62 31.04 -2.52
N ARG A 388 7.69 32.38 -2.66
CA ARG A 388 6.99 33.08 -3.75
C ARG A 388 7.48 32.67 -5.13
N GLN A 389 8.75 32.29 -5.28
CA GLN A 389 9.27 31.67 -6.51
C GLN A 389 8.81 30.21 -6.65
N GLN A 390 8.70 29.46 -5.54
CA GLN A 390 8.15 28.11 -5.56
C GLN A 390 6.68 28.08 -6.01
N ARG A 391 5.88 29.10 -5.64
CA ARG A 391 4.44 29.21 -5.96
C ARG A 391 4.09 28.94 -7.43
N ALA A 392 4.92 29.35 -8.40
CA ALA A 392 4.68 29.07 -9.82
C ALA A 392 4.49 27.58 -10.12
N TYR A 393 5.20 26.70 -9.38
CA TYR A 393 5.10 25.25 -9.53
C TYR A 393 3.86 24.67 -8.83
N PHE A 394 3.20 25.37 -7.91
CA PHE A 394 1.93 24.92 -7.32
C PHE A 394 1.04 26.12 -6.91
N PRO A 395 0.37 26.79 -7.86
CA PRO A 395 -0.22 28.13 -7.67
C PRO A 395 -1.55 28.16 -6.88
N PHE A 396 -1.92 27.08 -6.20
CA PHE A 396 -3.19 26.92 -5.48
C PHE A 396 -3.27 27.66 -4.13
N ILE A 397 -2.16 28.24 -3.66
CA ILE A 397 -2.13 29.12 -2.49
C ILE A 397 -1.61 30.49 -2.91
N GLU A 398 -2.35 31.55 -2.53
CA GLU A 398 -1.94 32.93 -2.80
C GLU A 398 -1.38 33.57 -1.53
N VAL A 399 -0.11 33.96 -1.58
CA VAL A 399 0.51 34.85 -0.60
C VAL A 399 0.77 36.18 -1.30
N PRO A 400 0.13 37.29 -0.88
CA PRO A 400 0.37 38.61 -1.46
C PRO A 400 1.81 39.08 -1.24
N GLU A 401 2.37 39.81 -2.22
CA GLU A 401 3.75 40.31 -2.16
C GLU A 401 4.03 41.25 -0.97
N VAL A 402 2.98 41.90 -0.44
CA VAL A 402 3.05 42.83 0.69
C VAL A 402 3.09 42.09 2.05
N THR A 403 2.79 40.79 2.08
CA THR A 403 2.67 40.02 3.32
C THR A 403 4.06 39.63 3.85
N THR A 404 4.40 40.10 5.05
CA THR A 404 5.64 39.78 5.77
C THR A 404 5.50 38.48 6.57
N ALA A 405 6.62 37.78 6.83
CA ALA A 405 6.67 36.62 7.71
C ALA A 405 6.19 36.98 9.13
N ALA A 406 6.49 38.19 9.62
CA ALA A 406 5.96 38.68 10.88
C ALA A 406 4.43 38.82 10.90
N ALA A 407 3.81 39.25 9.79
CA ALA A 407 2.35 39.30 9.67
C ALA A 407 1.75 37.89 9.62
N MET A 408 2.34 36.98 8.84
CA MET A 408 1.90 35.58 8.79
C MET A 408 2.04 34.87 10.13
N ALA A 409 3.06 35.17 10.93
CA ALA A 409 3.22 34.60 12.26
C ALA A 409 2.06 34.96 13.22
N ALA A 410 1.37 36.07 12.97
CA ALA A 410 0.21 36.51 13.73
C ALA A 410 -1.13 36.02 13.17
N SER A 411 -1.28 35.92 11.84
CA SER A 411 -2.56 35.59 11.18
C SER A 411 -2.67 34.15 10.69
N GLN A 412 -1.57 33.54 10.24
CA GLN A 412 -1.50 32.23 9.58
C GLN A 412 -0.23 31.45 10.01
N PRO A 413 -0.08 31.16 11.33
CA PRO A 413 1.14 30.56 11.88
C PRO A 413 1.41 29.14 11.37
N PHE A 414 0.39 28.37 10.95
CA PHE A 414 0.57 27.01 10.45
C PHE A 414 1.00 26.99 8.98
N LEU A 415 0.41 27.85 8.15
CA LEU A 415 0.86 28.10 6.78
C LEU A 415 2.30 28.64 6.77
N LEU A 416 2.65 29.59 7.66
CA LEU A 416 4.04 30.04 7.78
C LEU A 416 4.99 28.89 8.16
N LEU A 417 4.62 28.05 9.14
CA LEU A 417 5.44 26.90 9.52
C LEU A 417 5.61 25.90 8.36
N ALA A 418 4.57 25.69 7.54
CA ALA A 418 4.66 24.87 6.34
C ALA A 418 5.64 25.47 5.32
N ILE A 419 5.48 26.77 5.00
CA ILE A 419 6.34 27.53 4.08
C ILE A 419 7.81 27.43 4.51
N LEU A 420 8.12 27.78 5.76
CA LEU A 420 9.48 27.71 6.30
C LEU A 420 10.04 26.28 6.21
N THR A 421 9.21 25.24 6.41
CA THR A 421 9.64 23.84 6.29
C THR A 421 9.97 23.45 4.85
N VAL A 422 9.17 23.85 3.86
CA VAL A 422 9.36 23.42 2.47
C VAL A 422 10.47 24.17 1.74
N SER A 423 10.72 25.44 2.08
CA SER A 423 11.77 26.25 1.44
C SER A 423 13.18 25.98 1.99
N LEU A 424 13.31 25.24 3.11
CA LEU A 424 14.60 24.93 3.77
C LEU A 424 15.49 23.88 3.08
N THR A 425 15.26 23.54 1.80
CA THR A 425 15.97 22.49 1.05
C THR A 425 17.51 22.63 1.06
N ARG A 426 18.03 23.86 1.23
CA ARG A 426 19.49 24.14 1.34
C ARG A 426 20.06 24.04 2.77
N LYS A 427 19.25 23.76 3.79
CA LYS A 427 19.66 23.58 5.20
C LYS A 427 19.04 22.28 5.78
N PRO A 428 19.49 21.06 5.37
CA PRO A 428 18.74 19.81 5.58
C PRO A 428 18.53 19.44 7.06
N LEU A 429 19.53 19.68 7.92
CA LEU A 429 19.41 19.50 9.37
C LEU A 429 18.32 20.39 10.00
N LEU A 430 18.18 21.62 9.51
CA LEU A 430 17.16 22.56 9.98
C LEU A 430 15.78 22.19 9.41
N GLN A 431 15.72 21.76 8.14
CA GLN A 431 14.51 21.22 7.52
C GLN A 431 13.96 20.01 8.30
N LYS A 432 14.82 19.07 8.71
CA LYS A 432 14.46 17.90 9.55
C LYS A 432 13.88 18.30 10.89
N ARG A 433 14.40 19.36 11.54
CA ARG A 433 13.85 19.91 12.79
C ARG A 433 12.51 20.60 12.57
N LEU A 434 12.35 21.39 11.51
CA LEU A 434 11.08 22.08 11.23
C LEU A 434 9.97 21.10 10.83
N ASP A 435 10.28 20.06 10.06
CA ASP A 435 9.35 18.94 9.80
C ASP A 435 8.89 18.26 11.10
N GLU A 436 9.79 18.07 12.07
CA GLU A 436 9.42 17.53 13.39
C GLU A 436 8.50 18.49 14.17
N ARG A 437 8.75 19.80 14.12
CA ARG A 437 7.86 20.81 14.73
C ARG A 437 6.50 20.85 14.03
N PHE A 438 6.46 20.87 12.71
CA PHE A 438 5.24 20.85 11.90
C PHE A 438 4.37 19.63 12.26
N ARG A 439 4.94 18.43 12.27
CA ARG A 439 4.20 17.21 12.60
C ARG A 439 3.76 17.14 14.07
N ARG A 440 4.51 17.73 15.01
CA ARG A 440 4.06 17.89 16.42
C ARG A 440 2.85 18.82 16.50
N VAL A 441 2.91 20.00 15.89
CA VAL A 441 1.79 20.95 15.86
C VAL A 441 0.55 20.34 15.20
N LEU A 442 0.72 19.63 14.07
CA LEU A 442 -0.34 18.84 13.43
C LEU A 442 -0.97 17.82 14.39
N SER A 443 -0.16 17.04 15.12
CA SER A 443 -0.67 16.05 16.07
C SER A 443 -1.35 16.65 17.30
N GLU A 444 -0.90 17.82 17.75
CA GLU A 444 -1.44 18.51 18.92
C GLU A 444 -2.71 19.29 18.57
N ARG A 445 -2.63 20.22 17.61
CA ARG A 445 -3.71 21.15 17.29
C ARG A 445 -4.84 20.48 16.50
N ILE A 446 -4.51 19.80 15.41
CA ILE A 446 -5.52 19.24 14.50
C ILE A 446 -6.02 17.88 15.00
N ILE A 447 -5.14 17.00 15.50
CA ILE A 447 -5.56 15.65 15.90
C ILE A 447 -6.04 15.59 17.36
N PHE A 448 -5.32 16.19 18.33
CA PHE A 448 -5.68 16.08 19.75
C PHE A 448 -6.71 17.13 20.21
N TYR A 449 -6.56 18.40 19.82
CA TYR A 449 -7.55 19.44 20.10
C TYR A 449 -8.68 19.50 19.06
N GLY A 450 -8.50 18.95 17.85
CA GLY A 450 -9.54 18.95 16.82
C GLY A 450 -9.73 20.29 16.10
N GLU A 451 -8.75 21.20 16.18
CA GLU A 451 -8.85 22.54 15.57
C GLU A 451 -8.95 22.46 14.03
N LYS A 452 -9.85 23.26 13.44
CA LYS A 452 -10.10 23.32 11.99
C LYS A 452 -10.10 24.78 11.55
N SER A 453 -9.33 25.11 10.51
CA SER A 453 -9.21 26.48 10.00
C SER A 453 -8.67 26.49 8.58
N MET A 454 -8.82 27.62 7.88
CA MET A 454 -8.21 27.82 6.57
C MET A 454 -6.66 27.82 6.65
N ASP A 455 -6.07 28.29 7.75
CA ASP A 455 -4.62 28.22 7.99
C ASP A 455 -4.12 26.77 8.02
N TYR A 456 -4.83 25.88 8.70
CA TYR A 456 -4.50 24.45 8.74
C TYR A 456 -4.64 23.78 7.38
N VAL A 457 -5.72 24.08 6.65
CA VAL A 457 -5.95 23.60 5.29
C VAL A 457 -4.85 24.06 4.32
N GLN A 458 -4.55 25.35 4.30
CA GLN A 458 -3.53 25.92 3.40
C GLN A 458 -2.12 25.43 3.76
N GLY A 459 -1.76 25.36 5.04
CA GLY A 459 -0.46 24.85 5.48
C GLY A 459 -0.28 23.35 5.23
N LEU A 460 -1.32 22.54 5.40
CA LEU A 460 -1.29 21.13 4.98
C LEU A 460 -1.12 21.01 3.47
N LEU A 461 -1.81 21.84 2.68
CA LEU A 461 -1.70 21.79 1.22
C LEU A 461 -0.28 22.18 0.74
N VAL A 462 0.33 23.23 1.30
CA VAL A 462 1.73 23.61 1.01
C VAL A 462 2.70 22.49 1.42
N TYR A 463 2.58 21.98 2.64
CA TYR A 463 3.45 20.89 3.11
C TYR A 463 3.31 19.63 2.26
N MET A 464 2.11 19.32 1.74
CA MET A 464 1.89 18.19 0.85
C MET A 464 2.43 18.45 -0.58
N ALA A 465 2.37 19.68 -1.09
CA ALA A 465 2.87 20.02 -2.43
C ALA A 465 4.41 19.91 -2.57
N TRP A 466 5.16 20.15 -1.49
CA TRP A 466 6.63 20.05 -1.42
C TRP A 466 7.12 19.18 -0.25
N ARG A 467 6.39 18.09 0.06
CA ARG A 467 6.72 17.23 1.21
C ARG A 467 8.18 16.74 1.12
N PRO A 468 8.99 16.88 2.18
CA PRO A 468 10.39 16.46 2.15
C PRO A 468 10.51 14.92 2.28
N LEU A 469 10.24 14.21 1.18
CA LEU A 469 10.20 12.74 1.07
C LEU A 469 11.50 12.07 1.57
N HIS A 470 12.64 12.74 1.35
CA HIS A 470 13.98 12.28 1.73
C HIS A 470 14.20 12.17 3.25
N ILE A 471 13.41 12.87 4.09
CA ILE A 471 13.63 12.91 5.55
C ILE A 471 13.12 11.64 6.24
N ARG A 472 11.99 11.08 5.77
CA ARG A 472 11.44 9.79 6.23
C ARG A 472 10.88 8.99 5.04
N PRO A 473 11.75 8.44 4.17
CA PRO A 473 11.39 7.65 3.00
C PRO A 473 10.36 6.55 3.32
N LEU A 474 10.56 5.80 4.40
CA LEU A 474 9.71 4.66 4.79
C LEU A 474 8.33 5.06 5.35
N SER A 475 8.11 6.35 5.66
CA SER A 475 6.94 6.81 6.40
C SER A 475 5.70 6.96 5.51
N ARG A 476 4.71 6.10 5.75
CA ARG A 476 3.38 6.14 5.11
C ARG A 476 2.49 7.31 5.57
N GLN A 477 2.99 8.21 6.42
CA GLN A 477 2.26 9.37 6.97
C GLN A 477 1.73 10.33 5.90
N GLY A 478 2.37 10.43 4.73
CA GLY A 478 1.90 11.32 3.64
C GLY A 478 0.44 11.08 3.25
N SER A 479 -0.01 9.83 3.17
CA SER A 479 -1.42 9.53 2.88
C SER A 479 -2.35 9.82 4.06
N GLN A 480 -1.86 9.76 5.30
CA GLN A 480 -2.66 10.16 6.47
C GLN A 480 -2.88 11.67 6.47
N PHE A 481 -1.84 12.45 6.16
CA PHE A 481 -1.93 13.91 6.06
C PHE A 481 -2.82 14.35 4.90
N MET A 482 -2.76 13.66 3.76
CA MET A 482 -3.69 13.88 2.64
C MET A 482 -5.14 13.64 3.04
N GLN A 483 -5.43 12.57 3.78
CA GLN A 483 -6.78 12.29 4.26
C GLN A 483 -7.25 13.29 5.32
N ILE A 484 -6.38 13.74 6.24
CA ILE A 484 -6.69 14.84 7.17
C ILE A 484 -7.06 16.12 6.40
N LEU A 485 -6.32 16.47 5.34
CA LEU A 485 -6.61 17.63 4.50
C LEU A 485 -7.96 17.50 3.78
N VAL A 486 -8.26 16.34 3.18
CA VAL A 486 -9.54 16.05 2.53
C VAL A 486 -10.71 16.13 3.54
N THR A 487 -10.58 15.51 4.72
CA THR A 487 -11.60 15.58 5.78
C THR A 487 -11.81 17.02 6.26
N MET A 488 -10.74 17.80 6.45
CA MET A 488 -10.84 19.19 6.90
C MET A 488 -11.50 20.11 5.87
N ILE A 489 -11.28 19.86 4.58
CA ILE A 489 -11.96 20.56 3.47
C ILE A 489 -13.47 20.27 3.47
N ILE A 490 -13.86 19.02 3.73
CA ILE A 490 -15.27 18.61 3.86
C ILE A 490 -15.91 19.22 5.11
N ASP A 491 -15.24 19.14 6.26
CA ASP A 491 -15.71 19.67 7.54
C ASP A 491 -15.94 21.19 7.51
N LEU A 492 -15.08 21.93 6.77
CA LEU A 492 -15.22 23.37 6.54
C LEU A 492 -16.16 23.71 5.37
N LYS A 493 -16.82 22.71 4.77
CA LYS A 493 -17.76 22.85 3.64
C LYS A 493 -17.19 23.62 2.45
N LEU A 494 -15.88 23.52 2.21
CA LEU A 494 -15.23 24.28 1.13
C LEU A 494 -15.66 23.76 -0.26
N THR A 495 -16.03 22.48 -0.37
CA THR A 495 -16.60 21.86 -1.57
C THR A 495 -18.02 22.35 -1.91
N GLU A 496 -18.78 22.86 -0.94
CA GLU A 496 -20.09 23.48 -1.15
C GLU A 496 -19.92 24.95 -1.61
N ASN A 497 -18.81 25.60 -1.22
CA ASN A 497 -18.56 27.04 -1.39
C ASN A 497 -17.65 27.37 -2.59
N MET A 498 -17.75 26.63 -3.69
CA MET A 498 -16.88 26.76 -4.88
C MET A 498 -16.94 28.12 -5.60
N HIS A 499 -17.89 28.99 -5.22
CA HIS A 499 -17.93 30.38 -5.66
C HIS A 499 -16.77 31.21 -5.08
N ASP A 500 -16.39 30.98 -3.82
CA ASP A 500 -15.22 31.62 -3.22
C ASP A 500 -13.93 31.14 -3.91
N LYS A 501 -13.02 32.09 -4.16
CA LYS A 501 -11.76 31.80 -4.84
C LYS A 501 -10.84 30.95 -3.97
N ALA A 502 -10.70 31.26 -2.68
CA ALA A 502 -9.76 30.58 -1.80
C ALA A 502 -10.22 29.13 -1.51
N ALA A 503 -11.50 28.91 -1.25
CA ALA A 503 -12.11 27.60 -1.10
C ALA A 503 -11.90 26.73 -2.36
N ARG A 504 -12.18 27.30 -3.54
CA ARG A 504 -12.01 26.62 -4.83
C ARG A 504 -10.56 26.26 -5.12
N ASP A 505 -9.64 27.20 -5.01
CA ASP A 505 -8.22 26.99 -5.31
C ASP A 505 -7.64 25.86 -4.44
N VAL A 506 -7.96 25.87 -3.16
CA VAL A 506 -7.58 24.82 -2.21
C VAL A 506 -8.20 23.46 -2.57
N CYS A 507 -9.51 23.41 -2.88
CA CYS A 507 -10.17 22.15 -3.25
C CYS A 507 -9.53 21.54 -4.48
N VAL A 508 -9.32 22.34 -5.54
CA VAL A 508 -8.71 21.88 -6.79
C VAL A 508 -7.26 21.43 -6.58
N GLY A 509 -6.46 22.18 -5.81
CA GLY A 509 -5.09 21.78 -5.46
C GLY A 509 -5.03 20.50 -4.63
N CYS A 510 -5.93 20.36 -3.65
CA CYS A 510 -6.06 19.18 -2.80
C CYS A 510 -6.41 17.93 -3.62
N PHE A 511 -7.46 17.97 -4.42
CA PHE A 511 -7.87 16.82 -5.22
C PHE A 511 -6.85 16.49 -6.31
N SER A 512 -6.19 17.48 -6.91
CA SER A 512 -5.06 17.25 -7.83
C SER A 512 -3.90 16.49 -7.15
N LEU A 513 -3.53 16.84 -5.91
CA LEU A 513 -2.52 16.09 -5.16
C LEU A 513 -3.02 14.72 -4.70
N SER A 514 -4.28 14.59 -4.26
CA SER A 514 -4.85 13.29 -3.87
C SER A 514 -4.83 12.31 -5.03
N SER A 515 -5.24 12.77 -6.22
CA SER A 515 -5.25 11.98 -7.45
C SER A 515 -3.82 11.58 -7.87
N LEU A 516 -2.91 12.56 -7.98
CA LEU A 516 -1.48 12.32 -8.26
C LEU A 516 -0.85 11.28 -7.32
N LEU A 517 -1.08 11.40 -6.01
CA LEU A 517 -0.52 10.49 -5.01
C LEU A 517 -1.21 9.12 -5.04
N SER A 518 -2.51 9.06 -5.33
CA SER A 518 -3.26 7.80 -5.45
C SER A 518 -2.81 6.99 -6.67
N VAL A 519 -2.65 7.64 -7.83
CA VAL A 519 -1.96 7.10 -9.01
C VAL A 519 -0.54 6.70 -8.62
N GLY A 520 0.21 7.63 -8.04
CA GLY A 520 1.61 7.48 -7.62
C GLY A 520 1.87 6.35 -6.63
N PHE A 521 0.88 5.89 -5.85
CA PHE A 521 0.97 4.76 -4.93
C PHE A 521 0.11 3.53 -5.32
N ARG A 522 -0.49 3.53 -6.52
CA ARG A 522 -1.48 2.52 -6.99
C ARG A 522 -2.62 2.24 -5.99
N ARG A 523 -3.03 3.25 -5.21
CA ARG A 523 -4.13 3.11 -4.25
C ARG A 523 -5.46 3.22 -5.00
N ARG A 524 -6.12 2.07 -5.19
CA ARG A 524 -7.46 2.01 -5.77
C ARG A 524 -8.48 2.47 -4.72
N GLY A 525 -9.13 3.60 -4.96
CA GLY A 525 -10.20 4.09 -4.09
C GLY A 525 -10.74 5.48 -4.44
N ASP A 526 -9.95 6.34 -5.09
CA ASP A 526 -10.26 7.78 -5.18
C ASP A 526 -11.00 8.20 -6.47
N ASP A 527 -12.04 7.44 -6.85
CA ASP A 527 -13.04 7.91 -7.85
C ASP A 527 -13.69 9.23 -7.38
N GLY A 528 -13.73 9.47 -6.07
CA GLY A 528 -14.14 10.73 -5.45
C GLY A 528 -13.26 11.91 -5.86
N ALA A 529 -11.95 11.89 -5.59
CA ALA A 529 -11.07 13.02 -5.94
C ALA A 529 -11.05 13.32 -7.44
N TYR A 530 -11.04 12.31 -8.31
CA TYR A 530 -11.14 12.53 -9.76
C TYR A 530 -12.48 13.18 -10.14
N LYS A 531 -13.60 12.70 -9.59
CA LYS A 531 -14.92 13.28 -9.83
C LYS A 531 -14.99 14.74 -9.37
N TYR A 532 -14.54 15.05 -8.16
CA TYR A 532 -14.50 16.42 -7.65
C TYR A 532 -13.60 17.33 -8.47
N LEU A 533 -12.41 16.87 -8.87
CA LEU A 533 -11.49 17.63 -9.73
C LEU A 533 -12.14 17.92 -11.08
N LYS A 534 -12.75 16.92 -11.72
CA LYS A 534 -13.41 17.08 -13.02
C LYS A 534 -14.63 18.00 -12.93
N GLU A 535 -15.48 17.83 -11.91
CA GLU A 535 -16.64 18.69 -11.68
C GLU A 535 -16.23 20.15 -11.41
N ALA A 536 -15.14 20.38 -10.67
CA ALA A 536 -14.59 21.71 -10.44
C ALA A 536 -14.02 22.35 -11.72
N VAL A 537 -13.28 21.58 -12.54
CA VAL A 537 -12.77 22.05 -13.83
C VAL A 537 -13.93 22.38 -14.78
N ASP A 538 -14.92 21.50 -14.89
CA ASP A 538 -16.10 21.72 -15.74
C ASP A 538 -16.98 22.88 -15.24
N ALA A 539 -17.08 23.09 -13.93
CA ALA A 539 -17.79 24.25 -13.36
C ALA A 539 -17.10 25.57 -13.74
N ASN A 540 -15.78 25.64 -13.66
CA ASN A 540 -15.01 26.82 -14.08
C ASN A 540 -15.17 27.11 -15.60
N LYS A 541 -15.17 26.07 -16.45
CA LYS A 541 -15.48 26.20 -17.88
C LYS A 541 -16.88 26.80 -18.10
N ARG A 542 -17.90 26.32 -17.37
CA ARG A 542 -19.28 26.84 -17.44
C ARG A 542 -19.39 28.30 -16.95
N LEU A 543 -18.66 28.65 -15.89
CA LEU A 543 -18.72 29.98 -15.26
C LEU A 543 -17.92 31.07 -15.97
N LYS A 544 -17.17 30.73 -17.04
CA LYS A 544 -16.29 31.67 -17.79
C LYS A 544 -15.36 32.48 -16.88
N GLN A 545 -14.86 31.85 -15.82
CA GLN A 545 -13.91 32.49 -14.91
C GLN A 545 -12.58 32.81 -15.63
N PRO A 546 -11.79 33.79 -15.14
CA PRO A 546 -10.50 34.12 -15.73
C PRO A 546 -9.62 32.86 -15.84
N TYR A 547 -9.11 32.64 -17.04
CA TYR A 547 -8.39 31.43 -17.41
C TYR A 547 -6.94 31.52 -16.92
N ASP A 548 -6.72 31.19 -15.64
CA ASP A 548 -5.43 31.32 -14.96
C ASP A 548 -4.56 30.04 -15.01
N GLU A 549 -3.31 30.17 -14.55
CA GLU A 549 -2.33 29.07 -14.52
C GLU A 549 -2.79 27.88 -13.67
N LYS A 550 -3.60 28.13 -12.63
CA LYS A 550 -4.15 27.08 -11.77
C LYS A 550 -5.16 26.25 -12.55
N PHE A 551 -6.03 26.93 -13.28
CA PHE A 551 -7.02 26.31 -14.13
C PHE A 551 -6.35 25.48 -15.25
N GLN A 552 -5.35 26.05 -15.92
CA GLN A 552 -4.52 25.35 -16.91
C GLN A 552 -3.90 24.06 -16.37
N LEU A 553 -3.21 24.14 -15.23
CA LEU A 553 -2.59 22.97 -14.59
C LEU A 553 -3.62 21.91 -14.16
N SER A 554 -4.83 22.34 -13.81
CA SER A 554 -5.92 21.45 -13.39
C SER A 554 -6.58 20.73 -14.57
N GLU A 555 -6.75 21.43 -15.70
CA GLU A 555 -7.23 20.83 -16.95
C GLU A 555 -6.24 19.78 -17.47
N LEU A 556 -4.94 20.09 -17.48
CA LEU A 556 -3.88 19.10 -17.77
C LEU A 556 -3.88 17.91 -16.78
N HIS A 557 -4.28 18.13 -15.53
CA HIS A 557 -4.41 17.05 -14.54
C HIS A 557 -5.62 16.13 -14.80
N VAL A 558 -6.74 16.68 -15.30
CA VAL A 558 -7.86 15.86 -15.76
C VAL A 558 -7.45 14.98 -16.94
N LEU A 559 -6.70 15.52 -17.92
CA LEU A 559 -6.14 14.71 -19.02
C LEU A 559 -5.20 13.59 -18.54
N PHE A 560 -4.35 13.89 -17.55
CA PHE A 560 -3.49 12.89 -16.92
C PHE A 560 -4.30 11.73 -16.34
N GLU A 561 -5.36 12.03 -15.58
CA GLU A 561 -6.25 11.01 -15.03
C GLU A 561 -6.98 10.23 -16.13
N GLU A 562 -7.45 10.86 -17.20
CA GLU A 562 -8.12 10.13 -18.29
C GLU A 562 -7.18 9.12 -18.99
N ILE A 563 -5.88 9.44 -19.15
CA ILE A 563 -4.86 8.49 -19.63
C ILE A 563 -4.72 7.29 -18.68
N ILE A 564 -4.73 7.54 -17.38
CA ILE A 564 -4.58 6.50 -16.35
C ILE A 564 -5.85 5.63 -16.26
N ARG A 565 -7.04 6.23 -16.27
CA ARG A 565 -8.34 5.53 -16.28
C ARG A 565 -8.51 4.66 -17.53
N CYS A 566 -8.09 5.13 -18.70
CA CYS A 566 -8.07 4.32 -19.93
C CYS A 566 -7.26 3.03 -19.77
N GLN A 567 -6.15 3.04 -19.02
CA GLN A 567 -5.36 1.83 -18.75
C GLN A 567 -6.17 0.80 -17.95
N PHE A 568 -7.02 1.23 -17.02
CA PHE A 568 -7.87 0.34 -16.24
C PHE A 568 -9.09 -0.16 -17.02
N GLU A 569 -9.82 0.73 -17.70
CA GLU A 569 -10.99 0.37 -18.52
C GLU A 569 -10.63 -0.69 -19.57
N CYS A 570 -9.64 -0.40 -20.41
CA CYS A 570 -9.20 -1.33 -21.46
C CYS A 570 -8.51 -2.59 -20.91
N SER A 571 -8.02 -2.59 -19.67
CA SER A 571 -7.51 -3.81 -19.03
C SER A 571 -8.62 -4.81 -18.67
N SER A 572 -9.85 -4.35 -18.45
CA SER A 572 -11.00 -5.23 -18.14
C SER A 572 -11.64 -5.90 -19.36
N MET A 573 -11.30 -5.44 -20.57
CA MET A 573 -11.90 -5.93 -21.82
C MET A 573 -11.29 -7.26 -22.28
N LYS A 574 -12.15 -8.26 -22.53
CA LYS A 574 -11.76 -9.61 -22.97
C LYS A 574 -11.40 -9.72 -24.46
N CYS A 575 -12.05 -8.95 -25.35
CA CYS A 575 -11.81 -9.03 -26.80
C CYS A 575 -10.56 -8.22 -27.22
N PRO A 576 -9.52 -8.86 -27.82
CA PRO A 576 -8.30 -8.15 -28.22
C PRO A 576 -8.51 -7.08 -29.29
N ILE A 577 -9.41 -7.33 -30.25
CA ILE A 577 -9.68 -6.41 -31.38
C ILE A 577 -10.36 -5.13 -30.86
N THR A 578 -11.46 -5.28 -30.11
CA THR A 578 -12.19 -4.15 -29.52
C THR A 578 -11.31 -3.39 -28.51
N LYS A 579 -10.44 -4.10 -27.78
CA LYS A 579 -9.47 -3.50 -26.86
C LYS A 579 -8.42 -2.67 -27.61
N LYS A 580 -7.89 -3.15 -28.73
CA LYS A 580 -6.95 -2.40 -29.59
C LYS A 580 -7.63 -1.15 -30.15
N GLN A 581 -8.79 -1.30 -30.78
CA GLN A 581 -9.54 -0.19 -31.39
C GLN A 581 -9.85 0.92 -30.37
N ARG A 582 -10.38 0.58 -29.18
CA ARG A 582 -10.68 1.57 -28.13
C ARG A 582 -9.45 2.29 -27.59
N VAL A 583 -8.28 1.62 -27.57
CA VAL A 583 -7.01 2.26 -27.19
C VAL A 583 -6.55 3.25 -28.28
N GLU A 584 -6.68 2.89 -29.55
CA GLU A 584 -6.34 3.77 -30.68
C GLU A 584 -7.29 4.99 -30.73
N GLU A 585 -8.61 4.78 -30.61
CA GLU A 585 -9.61 5.85 -30.53
C GLU A 585 -9.37 6.81 -29.35
N LYS A 586 -9.12 6.28 -28.15
CA LYS A 586 -8.87 7.13 -26.97
C LYS A 586 -7.50 7.83 -27.04
N MET A 587 -6.48 7.20 -27.64
CA MET A 587 -5.18 7.83 -27.88
C MET A 587 -5.32 9.05 -28.81
N GLU A 588 -6.04 8.92 -29.93
CA GLU A 588 -6.26 10.06 -30.84
C GLU A 588 -7.16 11.15 -30.23
N SER A 589 -8.20 10.76 -29.48
CA SER A 589 -9.02 11.72 -28.72
C SER A 589 -8.18 12.56 -27.75
N LEU A 590 -7.29 11.93 -26.98
CA LEU A 590 -6.42 12.61 -26.02
C LEU A 590 -5.33 13.45 -26.72
N ARG A 591 -4.81 13.02 -27.87
CA ARG A 591 -3.92 13.84 -28.71
C ARG A 591 -4.60 15.10 -29.20
N LEU A 592 -5.82 14.98 -29.72
CA LEU A 592 -6.58 16.10 -30.24
C LEU A 592 -6.90 17.12 -29.14
N GLU A 593 -7.33 16.65 -27.96
CA GLU A 593 -7.64 17.51 -26.82
C GLU A 593 -6.40 18.26 -26.32
N LEU A 594 -5.24 17.60 -26.20
CA LEU A 594 -3.98 18.24 -25.84
C LEU A 594 -3.50 19.23 -26.92
N GLN A 595 -3.67 18.92 -28.21
CA GLN A 595 -3.35 19.86 -29.30
C GLN A 595 -4.28 21.08 -29.37
N ILE A 596 -5.54 20.93 -28.93
CA ILE A 596 -6.46 22.06 -28.78
C ILE A 596 -5.97 22.94 -27.64
N PHE A 597 -5.67 22.35 -26.47
CA PHE A 597 -5.11 23.07 -25.32
C PHE A 597 -3.84 23.85 -25.70
N GLU A 598 -2.86 23.20 -26.35
CA GLU A 598 -1.62 23.86 -26.81
C GLU A 598 -1.87 25.05 -27.76
N ARG A 599 -2.91 24.98 -28.60
CA ARG A 599 -3.28 26.04 -29.55
C ARG A 599 -4.06 27.18 -28.89
N VAL A 600 -4.95 26.89 -27.95
CA VAL A 600 -5.78 27.91 -27.26
C VAL A 600 -4.93 28.73 -26.28
N HIS A 601 -3.89 28.14 -25.69
CA HIS A 601 -3.03 28.81 -24.70
C HIS A 601 -1.67 29.25 -25.25
N ASP A 602 -1.49 29.17 -26.57
CA ASP A 602 -0.35 29.67 -27.32
C ASP A 602 1.03 29.29 -26.76
N VAL A 603 1.10 28.11 -26.12
CA VAL A 603 2.26 27.63 -25.33
C VAL A 603 3.54 27.49 -26.18
N ASN A 604 3.37 27.48 -27.51
CA ASN A 604 4.44 27.31 -28.49
C ASN A 604 4.93 28.64 -29.12
N SER A 605 4.16 29.75 -29.11
CA SER A 605 4.61 31.02 -29.73
C SER A 605 5.66 31.79 -28.91
N SER A 606 5.81 31.45 -27.63
CA SER A 606 6.95 31.89 -26.78
C SER A 606 8.31 31.52 -27.41
N MET A 607 8.38 30.57 -28.35
CA MET A 607 9.62 30.16 -29.01
C MET A 607 10.11 31.11 -30.13
N TYR A 608 9.32 32.10 -30.57
CA TYR A 608 9.64 32.93 -31.76
C TYR A 608 9.72 34.45 -31.52
N ILE A 609 9.63 34.93 -30.28
CA ILE A 609 9.75 36.37 -30.00
C ILE A 609 11.18 36.73 -29.59
N ASN A 610 11.87 37.40 -30.51
CA ASN A 610 13.12 38.16 -30.37
C ASN A 610 14.45 37.39 -30.20
N LEU A 611 15.15 37.26 -31.33
CA LEU A 611 16.52 36.74 -31.50
C LEU A 611 17.63 37.67 -30.94
N SER A 612 17.35 38.46 -29.89
CA SER A 612 18.20 39.57 -29.44
C SER A 612 18.33 39.73 -27.92
N GLN A 613 17.79 38.82 -27.11
CA GLN A 613 18.03 38.74 -25.66
C GLN A 613 18.26 37.28 -25.22
N PRO A 614 19.05 37.03 -24.16
CA PRO A 614 19.27 35.66 -23.67
C PRO A 614 17.97 35.03 -23.19
N LEU A 615 17.85 33.70 -23.33
CA LEU A 615 16.66 32.92 -22.95
C LEU A 615 16.30 33.11 -21.45
N CYS A 616 15.48 34.12 -21.15
CA CYS A 616 14.62 34.09 -19.97
C CYS A 616 13.46 33.14 -20.29
N THR A 617 13.53 31.93 -19.75
CA THR A 617 12.34 31.08 -19.65
C THR A 617 11.50 31.64 -18.51
N ASP A 618 10.40 32.31 -18.84
CA ASP A 618 9.48 32.84 -17.84
C ASP A 618 8.98 31.69 -16.97
N ILE A 619 9.33 31.75 -15.67
CA ILE A 619 9.10 30.69 -14.69
C ILE A 619 7.68 30.11 -14.71
N PRO A 620 6.59 30.90 -14.90
CA PRO A 620 5.23 30.36 -14.95
C PRO A 620 4.95 29.41 -16.13
N THR A 621 5.73 29.50 -17.21
CA THR A 621 5.55 28.63 -18.40
C THR A 621 6.15 27.22 -18.21
N VAL A 622 7.12 27.09 -17.30
CA VAL A 622 7.90 25.84 -17.11
C VAL A 622 7.05 24.67 -16.63
N PRO A 623 6.21 24.80 -15.57
CA PRO A 623 5.39 23.68 -15.08
C PRO A 623 4.36 23.21 -16.11
N LEU A 624 3.78 24.15 -16.87
CA LEU A 624 2.80 23.86 -17.92
C LEU A 624 3.43 23.06 -19.06
N ARG A 625 4.55 23.56 -19.61
CA ARG A 625 5.23 22.91 -20.74
C ARG A 625 5.81 21.56 -20.34
N LEU A 626 6.32 21.42 -19.11
CA LEU A 626 6.77 20.12 -18.59
C LEU A 626 5.63 19.11 -18.48
N PHE A 627 4.44 19.55 -18.01
CA PHE A 627 3.28 18.67 -17.91
C PHE A 627 2.78 18.24 -19.30
N ILE A 628 2.69 19.15 -20.27
CA ILE A 628 2.31 18.85 -21.66
C ILE A 628 3.24 17.79 -22.27
N LEU A 629 4.57 17.93 -22.10
CA LEU A 629 5.54 16.96 -22.61
C LEU A 629 5.40 15.59 -21.91
N SER A 630 5.14 15.57 -20.59
CA SER A 630 4.87 14.33 -19.85
C SER A 630 3.58 13.64 -20.33
N LEU A 631 2.53 14.42 -20.63
CA LEU A 631 1.28 13.88 -21.22
C LEU A 631 1.53 13.28 -22.60
N LYS A 632 2.29 13.94 -23.48
CA LYS A 632 2.65 13.39 -24.80
C LYS A 632 3.36 12.04 -24.70
N VAL A 633 4.33 11.92 -23.78
CA VAL A 633 4.98 10.64 -23.46
C VAL A 633 3.98 9.58 -23.01
N HIS A 634 3.07 9.92 -22.09
CA HIS A 634 2.11 8.96 -21.54
C HIS A 634 1.01 8.54 -22.53
N ILE A 635 0.58 9.44 -23.42
CA ILE A 635 -0.33 9.13 -24.53
C ILE A 635 0.37 8.20 -25.53
N ALA A 636 1.61 8.51 -25.94
CA ALA A 636 2.38 7.66 -26.85
C ALA A 636 2.73 6.28 -26.27
N LEU A 637 2.85 6.17 -24.94
CA LEU A 637 3.12 4.91 -24.24
C LEU A 637 1.87 4.02 -24.06
N LEU A 638 0.67 4.57 -24.25
CA LEU A 638 -0.60 3.91 -23.95
C LEU A 638 -0.78 2.51 -24.58
N PRO A 639 -0.43 2.28 -25.88
CA PRO A 639 -0.53 0.95 -26.49
C PRO A 639 0.34 -0.09 -25.76
N PHE A 640 1.57 0.26 -25.39
CA PHE A 640 2.56 -0.64 -24.77
C PHE A 640 2.25 -0.99 -23.31
N ARG A 641 1.38 -0.22 -22.64
CA ARG A 641 0.91 -0.53 -21.28
C ARG A 641 -0.30 -1.46 -21.26
N ILE A 642 -1.15 -1.40 -22.28
CA ILE A 642 -2.48 -2.04 -22.30
C ILE A 642 -2.50 -3.32 -23.16
N LEU A 643 -1.82 -3.29 -24.31
CA LEU A 643 -1.68 -4.42 -25.22
C LEU A 643 -0.43 -5.22 -24.84
N ASP A 644 -0.40 -6.53 -25.11
CA ASP A 644 0.79 -7.36 -24.89
C ASP A 644 1.62 -7.47 -26.18
N PRO A 645 2.83 -6.85 -26.26
CA PRO A 645 3.73 -6.92 -27.41
C PRO A 645 4.15 -8.34 -27.83
N ARG A 646 3.89 -9.34 -26.98
CA ARG A 646 4.22 -10.75 -27.21
C ARG A 646 3.04 -11.60 -27.67
N SER A 647 1.83 -11.04 -27.69
CA SER A 647 0.66 -11.76 -28.19
C SER A 647 0.74 -11.93 -29.71
N SER A 648 0.39 -13.13 -30.20
CA SER A 648 0.49 -13.53 -31.61
C SER A 648 -0.48 -12.80 -32.57
N ASN A 649 -1.23 -11.81 -32.08
CA ASN A 649 -2.27 -11.07 -32.80
C ASN A 649 -1.88 -9.59 -33.06
N ILE A 650 -0.59 -9.25 -33.05
CA ILE A 650 -0.12 -7.88 -33.29
C ILE A 650 0.13 -7.62 -34.79
N PRO A 651 -0.27 -6.44 -35.30
CA PRO A 651 -0.18 -6.10 -36.72
C PRO A 651 1.26 -5.92 -37.21
N ASN A 652 1.37 -5.86 -38.54
CA ASN A 652 2.52 -5.46 -39.37
C ASN A 652 3.67 -4.77 -38.60
N HIS A 653 4.86 -5.40 -38.57
CA HIS A 653 6.03 -4.97 -37.78
C HIS A 653 6.40 -3.49 -37.94
N GLU A 654 6.20 -2.93 -39.14
CA GLU A 654 6.43 -1.51 -39.46
C GLU A 654 5.60 -0.55 -38.60
N HIS A 655 4.32 -0.89 -38.34
CA HIS A 655 3.42 -0.05 -37.55
C HIS A 655 3.84 0.00 -36.07
N LEU A 656 4.24 -1.15 -35.52
CA LEU A 656 4.79 -1.25 -34.17
C LEU A 656 6.08 -0.42 -34.04
N PHE A 657 6.98 -0.52 -35.02
CA PHE A 657 8.23 0.24 -35.05
C PHE A 657 7.99 1.76 -35.14
N GLY A 658 7.03 2.19 -35.94
CA GLY A 658 6.60 3.59 -36.02
C GLY A 658 6.08 4.13 -34.69
N GLN A 659 5.20 3.39 -34.01
CA GLN A 659 4.67 3.78 -32.69
C GLN A 659 5.78 3.88 -31.62
N VAL A 660 6.71 2.92 -31.60
CA VAL A 660 7.84 2.93 -30.65
C VAL A 660 8.80 4.09 -30.92
N THR A 661 9.08 4.40 -32.19
CA THR A 661 9.94 5.52 -32.60
C THR A 661 9.30 6.87 -32.25
N SER A 662 7.98 6.99 -32.42
CA SER A 662 7.22 8.17 -31.96
C SER A 662 7.32 8.34 -30.45
N CYS A 663 7.08 7.28 -29.66
CA CYS A 663 7.18 7.34 -28.20
C CYS A 663 8.60 7.71 -27.73
N ALA A 664 9.65 7.15 -28.35
CA ALA A 664 11.03 7.53 -28.07
C ALA A 664 11.35 9.00 -28.42
N THR A 665 10.67 9.57 -29.42
CA THR A 665 10.81 10.99 -29.79
C THR A 665 10.19 11.90 -28.73
N GLU A 666 8.99 11.60 -28.24
CA GLU A 666 8.37 12.36 -27.14
C GLU A 666 9.20 12.29 -25.85
N ILE A 667 9.74 11.10 -25.52
CA ILE A 667 10.64 10.90 -24.37
C ILE A 667 11.89 11.78 -24.52
N ARG A 668 12.47 11.83 -25.73
CA ARG A 668 13.63 12.68 -26.04
C ARG A 668 13.30 14.16 -25.85
N SER A 669 12.19 14.65 -26.40
CA SER A 669 11.76 16.04 -26.24
C SER A 669 11.48 16.44 -24.79
N PHE A 670 10.96 15.52 -23.97
CA PHE A 670 10.84 15.74 -22.53
C PHE A 670 12.21 15.95 -21.86
N PHE A 671 13.20 15.08 -22.10
CA PHE A 671 14.52 15.23 -21.48
C PHE A 671 15.31 16.44 -22.01
N GLU A 672 15.23 16.73 -23.31
CA GLU A 672 15.84 17.92 -23.90
C GLU A 672 15.27 19.21 -23.27
N TYR A 673 13.95 19.28 -23.07
CA TYR A 673 13.34 20.41 -22.37
C TYR A 673 13.70 20.43 -20.88
N PHE A 674 13.57 19.32 -20.15
CA PHE A 674 13.90 19.24 -18.72
C PHE A 674 15.35 19.66 -18.42
N LEU A 675 16.28 19.29 -19.31
CA LEU A 675 17.69 19.68 -19.21
C LEU A 675 17.97 21.10 -19.76
N SER A 676 17.05 21.73 -20.50
CA SER A 676 17.16 23.16 -20.83
C SER A 676 16.80 24.07 -19.64
N ILE A 677 15.99 23.59 -18.69
CA ILE A 677 15.61 24.34 -17.49
C ILE A 677 16.88 24.62 -16.64
N PRO A 678 17.07 25.86 -16.13
CA PRO A 678 18.17 26.20 -15.22
C PRO A 678 18.14 25.34 -13.94
N GLN A 679 19.32 24.83 -13.55
CA GLN A 679 19.46 23.88 -12.44
C GLN A 679 18.95 24.42 -11.09
N ASP A 680 19.06 25.72 -10.86
CA ASP A 680 18.60 26.43 -9.67
C ASP A 680 17.08 26.36 -9.48
N GLN A 681 16.30 26.35 -10.57
CA GLN A 681 14.85 26.22 -10.52
C GLN A 681 14.37 24.86 -9.98
N TYR A 682 15.22 23.82 -9.98
CA TYR A 682 14.85 22.48 -9.48
C TYR A 682 14.52 22.49 -7.97
N ILE A 683 14.96 23.52 -7.22
CA ILE A 683 14.63 23.74 -5.80
C ILE A 683 13.14 24.11 -5.62
N SER A 684 12.52 24.66 -6.67
CA SER A 684 11.13 25.11 -6.67
C SER A 684 10.14 24.04 -7.10
N PHE A 685 10.60 22.92 -7.68
CA PHE A 685 9.76 21.87 -8.23
C PHE A 685 8.88 21.22 -7.15
N SER A 686 7.58 21.18 -7.42
CA SER A 686 6.61 20.48 -6.58
C SER A 686 6.69 18.97 -6.78
N ILE A 687 6.01 18.20 -5.92
CA ILE A 687 5.87 16.75 -6.10
C ILE A 687 5.32 16.40 -7.48
N ARG A 688 4.45 17.23 -8.08
CA ARG A 688 3.93 17.00 -9.44
C ARG A 688 5.05 16.97 -10.48
N ASP A 689 5.97 17.93 -10.41
CA ASP A 689 7.02 18.12 -11.42
C ASP A 689 8.10 17.03 -11.28
N TRP A 690 8.43 16.65 -10.04
CA TRP A 690 9.23 15.47 -9.75
C TRP A 690 8.55 14.18 -10.25
N CYS A 691 7.25 14.00 -9.98
CA CYS A 691 6.50 12.84 -10.46
C CYS A 691 6.51 12.75 -12.00
N GLN A 692 6.41 13.86 -12.73
CA GLN A 692 6.51 13.85 -14.20
C GLN A 692 7.86 13.33 -14.69
N LEU A 693 8.99 13.78 -14.10
CA LEU A 693 10.33 13.27 -14.41
C LEU A 693 10.43 11.76 -14.15
N ILE A 694 10.02 11.34 -12.96
CA ILE A 694 10.02 9.95 -12.50
C ILE A 694 9.18 9.03 -13.40
N LEU A 695 7.99 9.48 -13.79
CA LEU A 695 7.08 8.73 -14.66
C LEU A 695 7.60 8.67 -16.10
N THR A 696 8.29 9.71 -16.59
CA THR A 696 8.95 9.70 -17.91
C THR A 696 10.22 8.83 -17.93
N ILE A 697 11.02 8.78 -16.87
CA ILE A 697 12.14 7.82 -16.80
C ILE A 697 11.60 6.38 -16.67
N SER A 698 10.49 6.15 -15.96
CA SER A 698 9.79 4.84 -16.02
C SER A 698 9.31 4.52 -17.45
N ALA A 699 8.69 5.48 -18.15
CA ALA A 699 8.29 5.34 -19.54
C ALA A 699 9.45 4.95 -20.47
N SER A 700 10.61 5.60 -20.32
CA SER A 700 11.78 5.26 -21.13
C SER A 700 12.32 3.86 -20.86
N SER A 701 12.25 3.36 -19.61
CA SER A 701 12.59 1.97 -19.31
C SER A 701 11.69 0.96 -20.05
N HIS A 702 10.40 1.24 -20.16
CA HIS A 702 9.49 0.38 -20.93
C HIS A 702 9.89 0.28 -22.41
N ILE A 703 10.34 1.39 -23.02
CA ILE A 703 10.78 1.43 -24.42
C ILE A 703 12.18 0.84 -24.61
N CYS A 704 13.17 1.26 -23.82
CA CYS A 704 14.58 0.84 -23.93
C CYS A 704 14.81 -0.66 -23.73
N PHE A 705 13.93 -1.33 -22.98
CA PHE A 705 14.03 -2.75 -22.73
C PHE A 705 13.04 -3.60 -23.57
N LEU A 706 12.12 -2.99 -24.32
CA LEU A 706 11.11 -3.67 -25.12
C LEU A 706 11.72 -4.72 -26.08
N SER A 707 11.21 -5.94 -26.00
CA SER A 707 11.67 -7.11 -26.77
C SER A 707 10.46 -7.83 -27.38
N PRO A 708 10.18 -7.63 -28.68
CA PRO A 708 9.15 -8.34 -29.44
C PRO A 708 9.51 -9.82 -29.69
N ALA A 709 8.52 -10.62 -30.11
CA ALA A 709 8.69 -12.06 -30.36
C ALA A 709 9.61 -12.39 -31.55
N GLN A 710 9.82 -11.46 -32.48
CA GLN A 710 10.79 -11.56 -33.58
C GLN A 710 11.65 -10.29 -33.54
N MET A 711 12.97 -10.45 -33.48
CA MET A 711 13.92 -9.34 -33.40
C MET A 711 14.59 -9.10 -34.75
N SER A 712 14.38 -7.93 -35.35
CA SER A 712 15.09 -7.50 -36.55
C SER A 712 16.43 -6.82 -36.21
N PRO A 713 17.40 -6.78 -37.13
CA PRO A 713 18.62 -5.99 -36.96
C PRO A 713 18.32 -4.50 -36.73
N THR A 714 17.32 -3.95 -37.41
CA THR A 714 16.86 -2.55 -37.24
C THR A 714 16.32 -2.27 -35.84
N TRP A 715 15.66 -3.23 -35.20
CA TRP A 715 15.21 -3.10 -33.81
C TRP A 715 16.38 -3.08 -32.83
N ASN A 716 17.42 -3.90 -33.07
CA ASN A 716 18.60 -3.93 -32.21
C ASN A 716 19.41 -2.62 -32.29
N ASP A 717 19.56 -2.04 -33.48
CA ASP A 717 20.18 -0.70 -33.63
C ASP A 717 19.35 0.38 -32.91
N PHE A 718 18.04 0.43 -33.16
CA PHE A 718 17.13 1.35 -32.47
C PHE A 718 17.26 1.23 -30.94
N ARG A 719 17.16 0.01 -30.40
CA ARG A 719 17.25 -0.25 -28.96
C ARG A 719 18.60 0.19 -28.38
N THR A 720 19.69 -0.08 -29.08
CA THR A 720 21.05 0.31 -28.66
C THR A 720 21.17 1.83 -28.63
N ARG A 721 20.75 2.51 -29.71
CA ARG A 721 20.75 3.97 -29.83
C ARG A 721 19.92 4.64 -28.73
N THR A 722 18.67 4.20 -28.53
CA THR A 722 17.77 4.75 -27.50
C THR A 722 18.30 4.52 -26.09
N ARG A 723 18.92 3.36 -25.80
CA ARG A 723 19.60 3.12 -24.51
C ARG A 723 20.77 4.06 -24.28
N SER A 724 21.63 4.28 -25.28
CA SER A 724 22.76 5.19 -25.18
C SER A 724 22.31 6.64 -24.98
N SER A 725 21.32 7.12 -25.73
CA SER A 725 20.73 8.45 -25.52
C SER A 725 20.13 8.61 -24.12
N MET A 726 19.42 7.59 -23.62
CA MET A 726 18.86 7.62 -22.27
C MET A 726 19.94 7.65 -21.19
N LEU A 727 21.04 6.92 -21.37
CA LEU A 727 22.17 6.93 -20.43
C LEU A 727 22.79 8.34 -20.31
N ILE A 728 23.00 9.03 -21.44
CA ILE A 728 23.50 10.42 -21.46
C ILE A 728 22.56 11.37 -20.69
N TYR A 729 21.24 11.21 -20.82
CA TYR A 729 20.28 12.01 -20.05
C TYR A 729 20.32 11.71 -18.55
N LEU A 730 20.45 10.44 -18.16
CA LEU A 730 20.58 10.05 -16.75
C LEU A 730 21.89 10.54 -16.11
N GLU A 731 23.01 10.46 -16.84
CA GLU A 731 24.30 11.02 -16.45
C GLU A 731 24.24 12.55 -16.27
N SER A 732 23.63 13.24 -17.23
CA SER A 732 23.40 14.69 -17.18
C SER A 732 22.53 15.10 -15.98
N LEU A 733 21.51 14.29 -15.65
CA LEU A 733 20.71 14.47 -14.44
C LEU A 733 21.54 14.21 -13.18
N SER A 734 22.25 13.09 -13.06
CA SER A 734 23.06 12.75 -11.87
C SER A 734 24.11 13.84 -11.59
N HIS A 735 24.77 14.36 -12.63
CA HIS A 735 25.70 15.49 -12.50
C HIS A 735 25.02 16.76 -11.95
N ARG A 736 23.83 17.13 -12.46
CA ARG A 736 23.05 18.27 -11.94
C ARG A 736 22.67 18.08 -10.48
N MET A 737 22.16 16.91 -10.11
CA MET A 737 21.78 16.60 -8.73
C MET A 737 22.99 16.66 -7.79
N SER A 738 24.14 16.13 -8.22
CA SER A 738 25.39 16.21 -7.46
C SER A 738 25.87 17.65 -7.23
N LYS A 739 25.58 18.57 -8.15
CA LYS A 739 25.92 20.01 -8.04
C LYS A 739 24.89 20.82 -7.24
N LEU A 740 23.66 20.31 -7.10
CA LEU A 740 22.59 20.91 -6.30
C LEU A 740 22.58 20.41 -4.85
N SER A 741 23.03 19.19 -4.61
CA SER A 741 23.26 18.63 -3.28
C SER A 741 24.17 19.54 -2.44
N VAL A 742 23.76 19.81 -1.21
CA VAL A 742 24.60 20.46 -0.18
C VAL A 742 25.10 19.46 0.85
N THR A 743 24.53 18.25 0.84
CA THR A 743 24.90 17.11 1.69
C THR A 743 26.30 16.61 1.39
N LYS A 744 27.06 16.28 2.44
CA LYS A 744 28.29 15.48 2.37
C LYS A 744 28.02 14.07 2.89
N THR A 745 28.86 13.11 2.51
CA THR A 745 28.77 11.73 2.98
C THR A 745 28.83 11.66 4.52
N GLY A 746 27.72 11.22 5.14
CA GLY A 746 27.56 11.14 6.60
C GLY A 746 26.67 12.23 7.22
N ASP A 747 26.34 13.29 6.49
CA ASP A 747 25.38 14.31 6.93
C ASP A 747 23.92 13.89 6.67
N THR A 748 22.95 14.56 7.30
CA THR A 748 21.53 14.35 6.99
C THR A 748 21.25 14.69 5.52
N PRO A 749 20.73 13.75 4.72
CA PRO A 749 20.65 13.90 3.28
C PRO A 749 19.57 14.89 2.85
N ASP A 750 19.85 15.63 1.78
CA ASP A 750 18.90 16.46 1.05
C ASP A 750 18.23 15.71 -0.11
N VAL A 751 17.24 16.37 -0.73
CA VAL A 751 16.45 15.78 -1.83
C VAL A 751 17.29 15.45 -3.07
N PHE A 752 18.30 16.26 -3.39
CA PHE A 752 19.15 16.08 -4.57
C PHE A 752 20.19 14.99 -4.34
N PHE A 753 20.76 14.91 -3.13
CA PHE A 753 21.61 13.79 -2.73
C PHE A 753 20.86 12.45 -2.91
N MET A 754 19.67 12.34 -2.32
CA MET A 754 18.88 11.10 -2.44
C MET A 754 18.46 10.81 -3.88
N PHE A 755 18.09 11.82 -4.69
CA PHE A 755 17.72 11.60 -6.08
C PHE A 755 18.93 11.16 -6.93
N LYS A 756 20.12 11.74 -6.72
CA LYS A 756 21.39 11.29 -7.32
C LYS A 756 21.63 9.82 -7.01
N SER A 757 21.60 9.41 -5.74
CA SER A 757 21.90 8.03 -5.38
C SER A 757 20.91 7.02 -5.97
N VAL A 758 19.67 7.42 -6.29
CA VAL A 758 18.74 6.57 -7.06
C VAL A 758 19.03 6.59 -8.57
N LEU A 759 19.42 7.73 -9.14
CA LEU A 759 19.85 7.80 -10.55
C LEU A 759 21.06 6.91 -10.82
N ASP A 760 22.05 6.88 -9.91
CA ASP A 760 23.25 6.04 -10.05
C ASP A 760 22.88 4.54 -10.09
N ILE A 761 21.91 4.11 -9.27
CA ILE A 761 21.32 2.76 -9.31
C ILE A 761 20.65 2.50 -10.66
N VAL A 762 19.85 3.44 -11.19
CA VAL A 762 19.16 3.29 -12.47
C VAL A 762 20.17 3.23 -13.63
N MET A 763 21.17 4.10 -13.67
CA MET A 763 22.22 4.16 -14.71
C MET A 763 22.93 2.82 -14.91
N SER A 764 23.24 2.11 -13.82
CA SER A 764 23.87 0.77 -13.89
C SER A 764 23.10 -0.24 -14.76
N THR A 765 21.77 -0.10 -14.87
CA THR A 765 20.93 -1.00 -15.68
C THR A 765 20.98 -0.70 -17.18
N TYR A 766 21.29 0.54 -17.55
CA TYR A 766 21.38 1.00 -18.94
C TYR A 766 22.76 0.72 -19.55
N ALA A 767 23.81 0.65 -18.74
CA ALA A 767 25.19 0.41 -19.16
C ALA A 767 25.37 -0.88 -20.01
N PRO A 768 26.31 -0.87 -20.99
CA PRO A 768 26.67 -2.06 -21.77
C PRO A 768 27.20 -3.21 -20.91
N SER A 769 27.17 -4.44 -21.45
CA SER A 769 27.82 -5.59 -20.83
C SER A 769 29.35 -5.44 -20.90
N SER A 770 30.04 -5.35 -19.78
CA SER A 770 31.51 -5.51 -19.72
C SER A 770 31.90 -6.99 -19.90
N GLY A 771 31.68 -7.51 -21.11
CA GLY A 771 31.84 -8.94 -21.42
C GLY A 771 31.87 -9.30 -22.92
N GLU A 772 31.63 -8.35 -23.82
CA GLU A 772 31.80 -8.54 -25.28
C GLU A 772 32.91 -7.62 -25.79
N SER A 773 34.13 -7.82 -25.29
CA SER A 773 35.32 -7.26 -25.92
C SER A 773 35.60 -8.03 -27.22
N SER A 774 35.30 -7.40 -28.35
CA SER A 774 35.69 -7.87 -29.68
C SER A 774 37.20 -8.06 -29.77
N SER A 775 37.68 -9.30 -29.81
CA SER A 775 39.04 -9.59 -30.26
C SER A 775 39.17 -9.26 -31.75
N PRO A 776 40.23 -8.55 -32.18
CA PRO A 776 40.38 -8.17 -33.58
C PRO A 776 40.68 -9.38 -34.47
N MET A 777 40.17 -9.33 -35.70
CA MET A 777 40.35 -10.38 -36.70
C MET A 777 41.84 -10.58 -37.06
N SER A 778 42.33 -11.82 -37.01
CA SER A 778 43.51 -12.24 -37.77
C SER A 778 43.10 -13.20 -38.89
N MET A 779 43.46 -12.88 -40.13
CA MET A 779 43.29 -13.78 -41.27
C MET A 779 44.01 -15.13 -41.04
N GLY A 780 43.33 -16.23 -41.34
CA GLY A 780 43.89 -17.58 -41.35
C GLY A 780 43.11 -18.45 -42.35
N SER A 781 43.83 -19.17 -43.21
CA SER A 781 43.28 -19.81 -44.42
C SER A 781 42.62 -21.18 -44.19
N ARG A 782 41.66 -21.50 -45.08
CA ARG A 782 41.19 -22.84 -45.52
C ARG A 782 41.83 -24.08 -44.87
N GLY A 783 40.98 -24.99 -44.41
CA GLY A 783 41.27 -26.43 -44.22
C GLY A 783 39.97 -27.23 -44.10
N GLU A 784 39.85 -28.33 -44.85
CA GLU A 784 38.67 -29.21 -44.85
C GLU A 784 38.80 -30.36 -43.82
N SER A 785 37.74 -31.18 -43.73
CA SER A 785 37.70 -32.59 -43.30
C SER A 785 37.23 -32.98 -41.87
N SER A 786 36.03 -33.58 -41.86
CA SER A 786 35.63 -34.87 -41.23
C SER A 786 35.96 -35.28 -39.78
N ILE A 787 34.88 -35.64 -39.06
CA ILE A 787 34.66 -36.88 -38.26
C ILE A 787 35.65 -37.21 -37.12
N GLY A 788 35.12 -37.36 -35.90
CA GLY A 788 35.80 -38.04 -34.78
C GLY A 788 35.00 -37.99 -33.47
N GLU A 789 34.97 -39.10 -32.73
CA GLU A 789 34.17 -39.32 -31.51
C GLU A 789 34.85 -38.83 -30.22
N ASP A 790 34.04 -38.75 -29.15
CA ASP A 790 34.33 -38.84 -27.71
C ASP A 790 35.72 -38.50 -27.12
N ILE A 791 35.69 -37.74 -26.02
CA ILE A 791 36.24 -38.14 -24.71
C ILE A 791 35.73 -37.18 -23.62
N CYS A 792 35.14 -37.73 -22.55
CA CYS A 792 34.83 -36.96 -21.34
C CYS A 792 36.10 -36.57 -20.58
N ARG A 793 36.18 -35.31 -20.13
CA ARG A 793 37.04 -34.91 -19.01
C ARG A 793 36.33 -33.90 -18.12
N ASP A 794 36.30 -34.20 -16.84
CA ASP A 794 35.83 -33.30 -15.78
C ASP A 794 36.61 -31.98 -15.79
N VAL A 795 35.89 -30.87 -15.74
CA VAL A 795 36.44 -29.56 -15.34
C VAL A 795 35.59 -29.05 -14.19
N ALA A 796 36.26 -28.69 -13.09
CA ALA A 796 35.65 -28.35 -11.82
C ALA A 796 34.61 -27.23 -11.93
N ALA A 797 33.59 -27.29 -11.06
CA ALA A 797 32.55 -26.27 -10.96
C ALA A 797 33.15 -24.88 -10.69
N GLY A 798 33.04 -24.00 -11.67
CA GLY A 798 33.27 -22.56 -11.47
C GLY A 798 32.20 -21.97 -10.53
N PRO A 799 32.49 -20.82 -9.89
CA PRO A 799 31.53 -20.16 -9.00
C PRO A 799 30.26 -19.77 -9.76
N PRO A 800 29.07 -19.83 -9.14
CA PRO A 800 27.81 -19.51 -9.81
C PRO A 800 27.81 -18.04 -10.26
N THR A 801 27.42 -17.82 -11.51
CA THR A 801 27.29 -16.48 -12.09
C THR A 801 26.16 -15.69 -11.39
N PRO A 802 26.36 -14.41 -11.05
CA PRO A 802 25.35 -13.61 -10.37
C PRO A 802 24.24 -13.20 -11.34
N SER A 803 23.17 -14.01 -11.43
CA SER A 803 22.12 -13.92 -12.45
C SER A 803 21.06 -12.81 -12.23
N THR A 804 21.43 -11.64 -11.71
CA THR A 804 20.57 -10.43 -11.77
C THR A 804 21.34 -9.11 -11.90
N ARG A 805 20.94 -8.31 -12.90
CA ARG A 805 21.38 -6.90 -13.07
C ARG A 805 20.69 -5.91 -12.12
N CYS A 806 19.69 -6.31 -11.36
CA CYS A 806 18.93 -5.40 -10.50
C CYS A 806 19.62 -5.30 -9.12
N PRO A 807 20.13 -4.11 -8.70
CA PRO A 807 20.78 -3.92 -7.39
C PRO A 807 19.90 -4.27 -6.18
N MET A 808 18.58 -4.30 -6.41
CA MET A 808 17.59 -4.73 -5.43
C MET A 808 17.56 -6.25 -5.21
N VAL A 809 17.85 -7.05 -6.25
CA VAL A 809 17.67 -8.51 -6.26
C VAL A 809 18.97 -9.24 -5.96
N ASN A 810 20.10 -8.71 -6.44
CA ASN A 810 21.44 -9.24 -6.12
C ASN A 810 21.99 -8.74 -4.75
N GLY A 811 21.23 -7.89 -4.04
CA GLY A 811 21.59 -7.36 -2.72
C GLY A 811 22.52 -6.14 -2.72
N SER A 812 23.11 -5.74 -3.86
CA SER A 812 24.15 -4.71 -3.91
C SER A 812 23.66 -3.30 -3.57
N ILE A 813 22.34 -3.05 -3.49
CA ILE A 813 21.83 -1.79 -2.94
C ILE A 813 22.29 -1.55 -1.49
N ARG A 814 22.55 -2.60 -0.70
CA ARG A 814 23.04 -2.46 0.68
C ARG A 814 24.40 -1.77 0.79
N GLU A 815 25.16 -1.75 -0.29
CA GLU A 815 26.49 -1.15 -0.41
C GLU A 815 26.44 0.27 -1.02
N SER A 816 25.25 0.76 -1.38
CA SER A 816 25.07 2.07 -2.02
C SER A 816 24.95 3.23 -1.02
N GLU A 817 25.39 4.43 -1.44
CA GLU A 817 25.22 5.68 -0.68
C GLU A 817 23.75 5.92 -0.28
N PHE A 818 22.81 5.49 -1.13
CA PHE A 818 21.37 5.56 -0.89
C PHE A 818 20.95 4.78 0.38
N TRP A 819 21.55 3.61 0.62
CA TRP A 819 21.20 2.75 1.77
C TRP A 819 21.74 3.33 3.09
N GLU A 820 22.94 3.90 3.09
CA GLU A 820 23.48 4.61 4.27
C GLU A 820 22.68 5.89 4.58
N ALA A 821 22.37 6.69 3.57
CA ALA A 821 21.54 7.88 3.73
C ALA A 821 20.13 7.53 4.24
N MET A 822 19.54 6.41 3.80
CA MET A 822 18.28 5.93 4.35
C MET A 822 18.39 5.56 5.83
N LYS A 823 19.44 4.83 6.26
CA LYS A 823 19.66 4.50 7.68
C LYS A 823 19.72 5.77 8.55
N GLN A 824 20.45 6.79 8.10
CA GLN A 824 20.62 8.06 8.83
C GLN A 824 19.33 8.91 8.88
N SER A 825 18.41 8.69 7.93
CA SER A 825 17.10 9.36 7.93
C SER A 825 16.19 8.90 9.08
N ASP A 826 16.26 7.62 9.47
CA ASP A 826 15.24 6.95 10.30
C ASP A 826 15.79 6.45 11.65
N VAL A 827 15.71 7.30 12.68
CA VAL A 827 16.28 7.13 14.03
C VAL A 827 15.76 5.88 14.77
N PHE A 828 14.67 5.27 14.30
CA PHE A 828 14.10 4.05 14.90
C PHE A 828 14.75 2.74 14.45
N LEU A 829 15.68 2.73 13.48
CA LEU A 829 16.27 1.48 12.98
C LEU A 829 17.27 0.81 13.94
N GLU A 830 18.00 1.55 14.78
CA GLU A 830 19.04 0.97 15.66
C GLU A 830 18.52 -0.11 16.62
N GLY A 831 17.27 0.03 17.10
CA GLY A 831 16.63 -0.96 17.98
C GLY A 831 15.93 -2.12 17.25
N CYS A 832 15.65 -1.97 15.95
CA CYS A 832 14.84 -2.92 15.17
C CYS A 832 15.68 -3.76 14.18
N LEU A 833 16.95 -3.41 13.96
CA LEU A 833 17.85 -4.14 13.07
C LEU A 833 17.91 -5.65 13.38
N ALA A 834 17.94 -6.06 14.65
CA ALA A 834 17.96 -7.49 15.00
C ALA A 834 16.71 -8.29 14.58
N LEU A 835 15.55 -7.64 14.39
CA LEU A 835 14.34 -8.28 13.84
C LEU A 835 14.22 -8.11 12.32
N TYR A 836 14.72 -6.99 11.78
CA TYR A 836 14.74 -6.76 10.33
C TYR A 836 15.80 -7.61 9.63
N MET A 837 16.92 -7.95 10.27
CA MET A 837 18.00 -8.73 9.66
C MET A 837 17.61 -10.16 9.29
N THR A 838 16.49 -10.70 9.80
CA THR A 838 15.93 -12.02 9.44
C THR A 838 14.74 -11.98 8.48
N LEU A 839 14.19 -10.79 8.16
CA LEU A 839 12.98 -10.61 7.34
C LEU A 839 13.10 -9.48 6.28
N GLY A 840 14.30 -8.92 6.11
CA GLY A 840 14.50 -7.52 5.67
C GLY A 840 14.87 -7.25 4.22
N ASP A 841 14.64 -8.14 3.26
CA ASP A 841 14.88 -7.82 1.84
C ASP A 841 13.62 -7.36 1.08
N GLU A 842 12.48 -8.02 1.24
CA GLU A 842 11.28 -7.70 0.45
C GLU A 842 10.58 -6.39 0.85
N LEU A 843 10.55 -6.07 2.15
CA LEU A 843 10.03 -4.78 2.63
C LEU A 843 10.90 -3.60 2.16
N PHE A 844 12.21 -3.82 2.00
CA PHE A 844 13.14 -2.81 1.51
C PHE A 844 13.07 -2.65 -0.02
N LYS A 845 12.85 -3.75 -0.76
CA LYS A 845 12.53 -3.71 -2.21
C LYS A 845 11.32 -2.84 -2.53
N VAL A 846 10.27 -2.91 -1.70
CA VAL A 846 9.09 -2.05 -1.80
C VAL A 846 9.39 -0.60 -1.37
N ALA A 847 10.29 -0.38 -0.42
CA ALA A 847 10.64 0.94 0.07
C ALA A 847 11.29 1.82 -1.00
N CYS A 848 12.48 1.49 -1.49
CA CYS A 848 13.30 2.37 -2.34
C CYS A 848 12.53 2.86 -3.57
N VAL A 849 11.79 1.95 -4.18
CA VAL A 849 10.93 2.19 -5.33
C VAL A 849 9.79 3.15 -4.99
N ASN A 850 9.14 3.01 -3.83
CA ASN A 850 8.05 3.92 -3.43
C ASN A 850 8.52 5.29 -2.88
N CYS A 851 9.77 5.43 -2.44
CA CYS A 851 10.24 6.67 -1.80
C CYS A 851 10.42 7.83 -2.79
N PHE A 852 10.79 7.51 -4.03
CA PHE A 852 10.90 8.49 -5.13
C PHE A 852 10.10 8.09 -6.37
N TRP A 853 9.87 6.80 -6.64
CA TRP A 853 9.42 6.34 -7.97
C TRP A 853 7.97 5.84 -8.03
N GLY A 854 7.31 5.71 -6.88
CA GLY A 854 6.02 5.02 -6.75
C GLY A 854 6.08 3.56 -7.23
N PRO A 855 4.97 2.80 -7.24
CA PRO A 855 4.94 1.47 -7.83
C PRO A 855 4.93 1.51 -9.37
N TRP A 856 5.40 2.58 -10.02
CA TRP A 856 5.42 2.73 -11.48
C TRP A 856 6.70 2.22 -12.13
N SER A 857 7.75 1.90 -11.37
CA SER A 857 8.95 1.22 -11.87
C SER A 857 9.06 -0.23 -11.34
N PHE A 858 9.91 -1.02 -12.01
CA PHE A 858 10.36 -2.38 -11.67
C PHE A 858 9.42 -3.60 -11.77
N ARG A 859 8.07 -3.49 -11.75
CA ARG A 859 7.21 -4.70 -11.99
C ARG A 859 7.06 -5.13 -13.47
N LYS A 860 7.52 -4.33 -14.44
CA LYS A 860 7.44 -4.62 -15.89
C LYS A 860 8.60 -4.05 -16.73
N VAL A 861 9.82 -3.98 -16.17
CA VAL A 861 11.02 -3.90 -17.04
C VAL A 861 11.31 -5.33 -17.50
N PRO A 862 11.32 -5.65 -18.81
CA PRO A 862 11.72 -6.96 -19.30
C PRO A 862 13.25 -7.11 -19.22
N PHE A 863 13.74 -7.37 -18.02
CA PHE A 863 15.01 -8.08 -17.88
C PHE A 863 14.80 -9.51 -18.42
N PRO A 864 15.74 -10.05 -19.22
CA PRO A 864 15.72 -11.47 -19.56
C PRO A 864 15.95 -12.23 -18.25
N ASP A 865 14.96 -13.06 -17.90
CA ASP A 865 14.78 -13.75 -16.61
C ASP A 865 14.86 -12.88 -15.35
N VAL A 866 13.70 -12.69 -14.71
CA VAL A 866 13.46 -12.71 -13.23
C VAL A 866 12.08 -12.11 -12.91
N ARG A 867 11.25 -12.88 -12.18
CA ARG A 867 9.94 -12.42 -11.67
C ARG A 867 10.09 -11.90 -10.23
N ILE A 868 10.12 -10.58 -10.04
CA ILE A 868 10.12 -9.98 -8.69
C ILE A 868 8.69 -10.00 -8.11
N ARG A 869 8.49 -10.73 -7.02
CA ARG A 869 7.24 -10.80 -6.25
C ARG A 869 7.39 -9.95 -4.99
N THR A 870 6.42 -9.09 -4.69
CA THR A 870 6.38 -8.35 -3.42
C THR A 870 5.05 -8.60 -2.69
N PRO A 871 5.08 -8.90 -1.37
CA PRO A 871 3.91 -9.38 -0.63
C PRO A 871 2.95 -8.25 -0.23
N ALA A 872 1.65 -8.56 -0.20
CA ALA A 872 0.60 -7.67 0.27
C ALA A 872 0.29 -7.92 1.76
N TYR A 873 0.75 -7.03 2.64
CA TYR A 873 0.34 -7.03 4.05
C TYR A 873 -1.03 -6.37 4.22
N ALA A 874 -1.97 -7.09 4.83
CA ALA A 874 -3.33 -6.62 5.13
C ALA A 874 -3.40 -5.94 6.51
N VAL A 875 -3.26 -4.61 6.52
CA VAL A 875 -3.63 -3.68 7.63
C VAL A 875 -3.96 -2.33 6.97
N ASN A 876 -5.15 -1.73 7.07
CA ASN A 876 -6.41 -2.14 7.71
C ASN A 876 -7.61 -1.66 6.86
N ARG A 877 -8.82 -2.20 7.13
CA ARG A 877 -10.10 -1.52 6.88
C ARG A 877 -10.68 -1.10 8.23
N LEU A 878 -10.84 0.20 8.48
CA LEU A 878 -11.67 0.77 9.55
C LEU A 878 -11.79 2.28 9.30
N GLY A 879 -13.03 2.78 9.17
CA GLY A 879 -13.35 4.10 8.61
C GLY A 879 -13.45 4.06 7.07
N PHE A 880 -14.53 4.49 6.40
CA PHE A 880 -15.72 5.21 6.87
C PHE A 880 -17.02 4.47 6.51
N LEU A 881 -17.95 4.44 7.47
CA LEU A 881 -19.39 4.29 7.23
C LEU A 881 -19.99 5.68 7.35
N THR A 882 -20.25 6.33 6.22
CA THR A 882 -21.02 7.58 6.15
C THR A 882 -22.19 7.40 5.21
N TYR A 883 -23.28 6.94 5.81
CA TYR A 883 -24.59 7.59 5.77
C TYR A 883 -25.11 8.09 4.40
N ASN A 884 -25.92 7.24 3.78
CA ASN A 884 -27.07 7.74 3.00
C ASN A 884 -28.10 8.28 4.00
N LEU A 885 -28.25 9.60 4.09
CA LEU A 885 -29.29 10.26 4.90
C LEU A 885 -30.13 11.27 4.08
N GLU A 886 -30.50 10.87 2.87
CA GLU A 886 -31.46 11.59 2.03
C GLU A 886 -32.56 10.64 1.50
N LYS A 887 -33.42 10.12 2.39
CA LYS A 887 -34.79 9.62 2.04
C LYS A 887 -35.68 9.11 3.20
N ILE A 888 -35.72 9.81 4.34
CA ILE A 888 -36.88 9.70 5.26
C ILE A 888 -37.29 11.10 5.71
N ASN A 889 -38.21 11.69 4.96
CA ASN A 889 -39.09 12.77 5.42
C ASN A 889 -40.42 12.55 4.71
N GLY A 890 -41.42 12.04 5.42
CA GLY A 890 -42.72 11.69 4.87
C GLY A 890 -43.24 10.31 5.28
N LEU A 891 -43.57 10.15 6.56
CA LEU A 891 -44.86 9.61 7.04
C LEU A 891 -44.88 9.62 8.58
N THR A 892 -45.98 10.15 9.13
CA THR A 892 -46.32 10.37 10.57
C THR A 892 -45.29 11.13 11.40
#